data_AF-A0A2E5GAX3-F1
#
_entry.id   AF-A0A2E5GAX3-F1
#
_cell.length_a   1.000
_cell.length_b   1.000
_cell.length_c   1.000
_cell.angle_alpha   90.00
_cell.angle_beta   90.00
_cell.angle_gamma   90.00
#
_symmetry.space_group_name_H-M   'P 1'
#
loop_
_entity.id
_entity.type
_entity.pdbx_description
1 polymer ?
#
loop_
_entity_poly.entity_id
_entity_poly.type
_entity_poly.pdbx_seq_one_letter_code
_entity_poly.pdbx_strand_id
1 'polypeptide(L)'
;MRLISVFLIFSLSSFSQENSQNSSIFSSGNWFKICVENDGIYKLSKEDLNNMGIDNPIYCDQISIFGNSFGMLPNKNSDYRPLEITENCIKLIDLNQNNILESEDVILFYGKSPNEWVFNPSSKNFEYEQHLYDDKNCYFINVEGIGQSKRIILENVSTISPTIVNTFNDMAVVENETENLIESGSQWFGQRFDFQVQKSYNFNFPNLSNDSIYLKISAVSRSTSNSRFDIRAQGNIIGNINISPISGNYASDYAKDKVFSNYFLSNSDNLQIELTYVPLISNSTGWLDYIEINAERELNFVGTQMLFTNCESVTLKDRKYLIKNVSTNQSIWDITNKNNVFQKEITFSNNQAQIFSKDDLCNEFIIFTNSNYLVPSFHGKIENQNLKEITNETEYIIITSKDFESHAYQISDLHSSEDNLVCEVVVVDHIYNEFSSGVKDITALRDFIRFQYLKENSKLSYILLLGDGSYDMKNRVQNNTDFIPTYQAKNSFHPVNSYVSDDYFVMLDEDDGDFLNDIIDLPIGRIPISNQEQANDFVEKLYSYYSNYSLGSWRNNFTFVADDCDNEFLGSNTHMWQADSLANIIDDNVQNFNINKIFLDNYNQISTPGGPRSPDAQNAINEAISKGSLFVNYTGHGGE
;
A
#
# COMPACT_ATOMS: atom_id res chain seq x y z
N MET A 1 -20.72 31.79 29.02
CA MET A 1 -20.76 32.01 27.56
C MET A 1 -19.77 33.10 27.18
N ARG A 2 -18.52 32.71 26.92
CA ARG A 2 -17.51 33.53 26.26
C ARG A 2 -16.81 32.59 25.28
N LEU A 3 -17.04 32.81 23.99
CA LEU A 3 -16.34 32.11 22.92
C LEU A 3 -14.87 32.52 22.98
N ILE A 4 -13.98 31.54 23.07
CA ILE A 4 -12.55 31.68 22.81
C ILE A 4 -12.37 31.13 21.40
N SER A 5 -12.16 32.05 20.44
CA SER A 5 -11.80 31.70 19.07
C SER A 5 -10.37 31.19 19.05
N VAL A 6 -10.21 29.90 18.75
CA VAL A 6 -8.93 29.28 18.38
C VAL A 6 -8.66 29.66 16.93
N PHE A 7 -7.62 30.46 16.68
CA PHE A 7 -7.09 30.68 15.34
C PHE A 7 -6.29 29.44 14.94
N LEU A 8 -6.94 28.52 14.23
CA LEU A 8 -6.26 27.58 13.35
C LEU A 8 -5.82 28.37 12.12
N ILE A 9 -4.52 28.62 12.00
CA ILE A 9 -3.93 29.03 10.73
C ILE A 9 -3.87 27.75 9.89
N PHE A 10 -4.97 27.44 9.21
CA PHE A 10 -4.87 26.70 7.96
C PHE A 10 -4.20 27.64 6.98
N SER A 11 -2.97 27.34 6.59
CA SER A 11 -2.47 27.81 5.30
C SER A 11 -3.43 27.26 4.25
N LEU A 12 -4.38 28.09 3.83
CA LEU A 12 -5.03 27.96 2.54
C LEU A 12 -3.95 28.20 1.49
N SER A 13 -3.10 27.21 1.27
CA SER A 13 -2.50 27.00 -0.04
C SER A 13 -3.67 26.64 -0.95
N SER A 14 -4.24 27.65 -1.60
CA SER A 14 -4.87 27.43 -2.89
C SER A 14 -3.86 26.61 -3.71
N PHE A 15 -4.18 25.34 -3.95
CA PHE A 15 -3.42 24.49 -4.87
C PHE A 15 -3.55 25.14 -6.25
N SER A 16 -2.68 26.11 -6.53
CA SER A 16 -2.31 26.40 -7.89
C SER A 16 -1.70 25.12 -8.41
N GLN A 17 -2.23 24.61 -9.51
CA GLN A 17 -1.64 23.62 -10.39
C GLN A 17 -0.12 23.89 -10.46
N GLU A 18 0.67 23.23 -9.60
CA GLU A 18 2.12 23.24 -9.77
C GLU A 18 2.32 22.61 -11.15
N ASN A 19 3.10 23.28 -12.02
CA ASN A 19 3.47 22.76 -13.32
C ASN A 19 4.19 21.41 -13.11
N SER A 20 3.43 20.32 -13.06
CA SER A 20 3.95 18.97 -13.23
C SER A 20 4.69 18.95 -14.57
N GLN A 21 5.83 18.26 -14.64
CA GLN A 21 6.46 18.08 -15.94
C GLN A 21 5.48 17.29 -16.80
N ASN A 22 5.09 17.85 -17.96
CA ASN A 22 4.17 17.17 -18.88
C ASN A 22 4.74 15.87 -19.46
N SER A 23 6.03 15.58 -19.22
CA SER A 23 6.75 14.44 -19.74
C SER A 23 7.47 13.71 -18.60
N SER A 24 7.40 12.38 -18.61
CA SER A 24 8.08 11.52 -17.66
C SER A 24 9.60 11.63 -17.79
N ILE A 25 10.32 11.58 -16.66
CA ILE A 25 11.78 11.46 -16.66
C ILE A 25 12.25 10.17 -17.34
N PHE A 26 11.40 9.15 -17.38
CA PHE A 26 11.68 7.86 -18.03
C PHE A 26 11.38 7.84 -19.53
N SER A 27 10.96 8.97 -20.12
CA SER A 27 10.67 9.08 -21.56
C SER A 27 11.88 8.74 -22.43
N SER A 28 13.08 8.96 -21.90
CA SER A 28 14.35 8.66 -22.56
C SER A 28 15.47 8.39 -21.55
N GLY A 29 16.60 7.90 -22.07
CA GLY A 29 17.79 7.59 -21.28
C GLY A 29 17.90 6.12 -20.88
N ASN A 30 18.95 5.81 -20.12
CA ASN A 30 19.16 4.50 -19.52
C ASN A 30 18.89 4.55 -18.01
N TRP A 31 17.82 3.86 -17.60
CA TRP A 31 17.33 3.84 -16.23
C TRP A 31 17.46 2.45 -15.62
N PHE A 32 17.91 2.40 -14.36
CA PHE A 32 18.14 1.15 -13.64
C PHE A 32 17.47 1.20 -12.27
N LYS A 33 16.65 0.20 -11.95
CA LYS A 33 15.86 0.14 -10.71
C LYS A 33 16.62 -0.59 -9.61
N ILE A 34 16.67 0.01 -8.43
CA ILE A 34 17.13 -0.57 -7.17
C ILE A 34 16.05 -0.41 -6.10
N CYS A 35 16.00 -1.30 -5.12
CA CYS A 35 15.03 -1.18 -4.03
C CYS A 35 15.65 -1.50 -2.66
N VAL A 36 15.12 -0.88 -1.62
CA VAL A 36 15.57 -0.97 -0.23
C VAL A 36 14.41 -1.37 0.68
N GLU A 37 14.71 -2.11 1.76
CA GLU A 37 13.71 -2.58 2.73
C GLU A 37 13.78 -1.79 4.05
N ASN A 38 14.98 -1.31 4.41
CA ASN A 38 15.28 -0.70 5.70
C ASN A 38 15.83 0.72 5.53
N ASP A 39 15.55 1.60 6.50
CA ASP A 39 16.17 2.91 6.62
C ASP A 39 17.68 2.77 6.84
N GLY A 40 18.50 3.49 6.07
CA GLY A 40 19.95 3.50 6.27
C GLY A 40 20.76 4.09 5.13
N ILE A 41 22.09 4.07 5.31
CA ILE A 41 23.06 4.43 4.29
C ILE A 41 23.37 3.19 3.45
N TYR A 42 23.07 3.31 2.17
CA TYR A 42 23.31 2.30 1.16
C TYR A 42 24.54 2.65 0.33
N LYS A 43 25.26 1.61 -0.10
CA LYS A 43 26.40 1.69 -1.00
C LYS A 43 26.06 1.09 -2.36
N LEU A 44 26.49 1.77 -3.41
CA LEU A 44 26.64 1.21 -4.76
C LEU A 44 28.12 1.26 -5.14
N SER A 45 28.65 0.13 -5.61
CA SER A 45 29.99 0.01 -6.18
C SER A 45 29.94 -0.03 -7.71
N LYS A 46 31.10 0.12 -8.36
CA LYS A 46 31.20 -0.10 -9.80
C LYS A 46 30.77 -1.52 -10.21
N GLU A 47 31.11 -2.53 -9.42
CA GLU A 47 30.74 -3.92 -9.71
C GLU A 47 29.21 -4.09 -9.70
N ASP A 48 28.53 -3.44 -8.76
CA ASP A 48 27.06 -3.44 -8.70
C ASP A 48 26.46 -2.84 -9.98
N LEU A 49 26.97 -1.69 -10.43
CA LEU A 49 26.50 -1.03 -11.66
C LEU A 49 26.78 -1.88 -12.92
N ASN A 50 27.95 -2.53 -12.99
CA ASN A 50 28.26 -3.46 -14.08
C ASN A 50 27.29 -4.65 -14.09
N ASN A 51 26.96 -5.22 -12.92
CA ASN A 51 26.01 -6.33 -12.79
C ASN A 51 24.58 -5.93 -13.21
N MET A 52 24.24 -4.65 -13.14
CA MET A 52 22.98 -4.11 -13.68
C MET A 52 23.01 -3.91 -15.21
N GLY A 53 24.16 -4.12 -15.86
CA GLY A 53 24.35 -3.96 -17.31
C GLY A 53 24.92 -2.59 -17.74
N ILE A 54 25.59 -1.88 -16.84
CA ILE A 54 26.26 -0.60 -17.16
C ILE A 54 27.74 -0.85 -17.49
N ASP A 55 28.06 -1.01 -18.78
CA ASP A 55 29.39 -1.47 -19.22
C ASP A 55 30.37 -0.36 -19.66
N ASN A 56 29.90 0.88 -19.77
CA ASN A 56 30.72 2.01 -20.23
C ASN A 56 31.45 2.70 -19.06
N PRO A 57 32.52 3.48 -19.32
CA PRO A 57 33.07 4.38 -18.31
C PRO A 57 31.96 5.27 -17.74
N ILE A 58 31.75 5.18 -16.42
CA ILE A 58 30.74 5.95 -15.71
C ILE A 58 31.43 7.19 -15.15
N TYR A 59 31.01 8.37 -15.60
CA TYR A 59 31.56 9.62 -15.07
C TYR A 59 30.85 10.02 -13.79
N CYS A 60 31.61 10.33 -12.75
CA CYS A 60 31.08 10.60 -11.41
C CYS A 60 30.09 11.78 -11.39
N ASP A 61 30.30 12.81 -12.22
CA ASP A 61 29.42 13.97 -12.36
C ASP A 61 28.12 13.69 -13.15
N GLN A 62 28.00 12.54 -13.80
CA GLN A 62 26.81 12.14 -14.58
C GLN A 62 25.84 11.24 -13.81
N ILE A 63 26.22 10.83 -12.59
CA ILE A 63 25.41 9.91 -11.79
C ILE A 63 24.36 10.66 -10.99
N SER A 64 23.12 10.21 -11.13
CA SER A 64 21.94 10.69 -10.40
C SER A 64 21.11 9.52 -9.90
N ILE A 65 20.49 9.69 -8.73
CA ILE A 65 19.54 8.73 -8.16
C ILE A 65 18.22 9.46 -7.95
N PHE A 66 17.14 8.89 -8.46
CA PHE A 66 15.78 9.43 -8.38
C PHE A 66 14.90 8.51 -7.56
N GLY A 67 13.95 9.06 -6.82
CA GLY A 67 13.01 8.27 -6.04
C GLY A 67 12.33 9.11 -4.97
N ASN A 68 11.10 8.73 -4.64
CA ASN A 68 10.36 9.31 -3.54
C ASN A 68 10.37 8.32 -2.36
N SER A 69 10.27 8.84 -1.14
CA SER A 69 10.17 8.01 0.07
C SER A 69 9.02 8.55 0.90
N PHE A 70 7.82 8.41 0.33
CA PHE A 70 6.58 9.01 0.83
C PHE A 70 5.80 8.11 1.80
N GLY A 71 6.18 6.84 1.91
CA GLY A 71 5.37 5.83 2.59
C GLY A 71 4.19 5.41 1.73
N MET A 72 3.09 5.02 2.39
CA MET A 72 1.83 4.68 1.71
C MET A 72 1.24 5.93 1.04
N LEU A 73 0.83 5.82 -0.22
CA LEU A 73 0.17 6.93 -0.89
C LEU A 73 -1.20 7.21 -0.24
N PRO A 74 -1.64 8.48 -0.21
CA PRO A 74 -2.84 8.84 0.52
C PRO A 74 -4.09 8.39 -0.24
N ASN A 75 -5.02 7.80 0.53
CA ASN A 75 -6.29 7.38 -0.02
C ASN A 75 -7.12 8.55 -0.52
N LYS A 76 -7.01 9.77 0.02
CA LYS A 76 -7.82 10.92 -0.41
C LYS A 76 -7.13 11.70 -1.54
N ASN A 77 -7.87 12.06 -2.59
CA ASN A 77 -7.34 12.80 -3.75
C ASN A 77 -6.81 14.20 -3.39
N SER A 78 -7.37 14.84 -2.35
CA SER A 78 -6.95 16.17 -1.88
C SER A 78 -5.68 16.16 -1.03
N ASP A 79 -5.29 15.00 -0.51
CA ASP A 79 -4.15 14.90 0.38
C ASP A 79 -2.85 15.04 -0.40
N TYR A 80 -1.88 15.71 0.22
CA TYR A 80 -0.61 15.98 -0.44
C TYR A 80 0.12 14.69 -0.78
N ARG A 81 0.67 14.63 -1.99
CA ARG A 81 1.67 13.64 -2.41
C ARG A 81 2.59 14.24 -3.48
N PRO A 82 3.81 13.72 -3.66
CA PRO A 82 4.69 14.13 -4.74
C PRO A 82 4.09 13.73 -6.11
N LEU A 83 3.90 14.70 -7.01
CA LEU A 83 3.44 14.46 -8.39
C LEU A 83 4.56 13.99 -9.33
N GLU A 84 5.80 14.22 -8.92
CA GLU A 84 7.01 13.92 -9.70
C GLU A 84 7.98 13.12 -8.84
N ILE A 85 8.81 12.34 -9.51
CA ILE A 85 9.92 11.65 -8.88
C ILE A 85 11.06 12.64 -8.70
N THR A 86 11.54 12.78 -7.47
CA THR A 86 12.58 13.73 -7.14
C THR A 86 13.97 13.12 -7.23
N GLU A 87 14.94 13.95 -7.59
CA GLU A 87 16.35 13.59 -7.49
C GLU A 87 16.81 13.65 -6.03
N ASN A 88 17.49 12.59 -5.60
CA ASN A 88 18.06 12.41 -4.25
C ASN A 88 19.52 12.85 -4.20
N CYS A 89 19.95 13.37 -3.05
CA CYS A 89 21.34 13.71 -2.83
C CYS A 89 22.18 12.44 -2.64
N ILE A 90 23.30 12.36 -3.38
CA ILE A 90 24.28 11.27 -3.24
C ILE A 90 25.63 11.80 -2.75
N LYS A 91 26.40 10.96 -2.05
CA LYS A 91 27.82 11.22 -1.75
C LYS A 91 28.69 10.28 -2.59
N LEU A 92 29.50 10.88 -3.46
CA LEU A 92 30.50 10.15 -4.23
C LEU A 92 31.84 10.20 -3.50
N ILE A 93 32.48 9.03 -3.42
CA ILE A 93 33.84 8.89 -2.93
C ILE A 93 34.68 8.41 -4.10
N ASP A 94 35.25 9.38 -4.82
CA ASP A 94 36.25 9.18 -5.87
C ASP A 94 37.64 9.31 -5.22
N LEU A 95 38.34 8.18 -5.05
CA LEU A 95 39.59 8.12 -4.30
C LEU A 95 40.76 8.74 -5.06
N ASN A 96 40.76 8.65 -6.38
CA ASN A 96 41.87 9.12 -7.23
C ASN A 96 41.58 10.49 -7.88
N GLN A 97 40.36 11.00 -7.74
CA GLN A 97 39.86 12.29 -8.24
C GLN A 97 39.92 12.41 -9.77
N ASN A 98 39.75 11.30 -10.50
CA ASN A 98 39.79 11.28 -11.96
C ASN A 98 38.41 11.47 -12.62
N ASN A 99 37.33 11.64 -11.84
CA ASN A 99 35.94 11.77 -12.29
C ASN A 99 35.40 10.53 -13.03
N ILE A 100 36.01 9.37 -12.87
CA ILE A 100 35.58 8.10 -13.46
C ILE A 100 35.37 7.12 -12.32
N LEU A 101 34.19 6.51 -12.24
CA LEU A 101 33.93 5.50 -11.22
C LEU A 101 34.80 4.26 -11.46
N GLU A 102 35.72 3.99 -10.53
CA GLU A 102 36.60 2.83 -10.48
C GLU A 102 36.16 1.82 -9.41
N SER A 103 36.87 0.68 -9.30
CA SER A 103 36.47 -0.43 -8.42
C SER A 103 36.47 -0.08 -6.93
N GLU A 104 37.34 0.84 -6.51
CA GLU A 104 37.46 1.28 -5.12
C GLU A 104 36.56 2.47 -4.79
N ASP A 105 35.96 3.09 -5.81
CA ASP A 105 35.06 4.22 -5.63
C ASP A 105 33.67 3.75 -5.24
N VAL A 106 32.96 4.60 -4.49
CA VAL A 106 31.64 4.25 -3.97
C VAL A 106 30.67 5.40 -4.05
N ILE A 107 29.41 5.05 -4.27
CA ILE A 107 28.28 5.96 -4.21
C ILE A 107 27.51 5.63 -2.93
N LEU A 108 27.27 6.62 -2.10
CA LEU A 108 26.46 6.50 -0.90
C LEU A 108 25.19 7.34 -1.05
N PHE A 109 24.07 6.79 -0.61
CA PHE A 109 22.80 7.52 -0.53
C PHE A 109 22.03 7.05 0.71
N TYR A 110 21.08 7.89 1.16
CA TYR A 110 20.14 7.49 2.20
C TYR A 110 18.96 6.79 1.54
N GLY A 111 18.77 5.51 1.85
CA GLY A 111 17.60 4.73 1.46
C GLY A 111 16.62 4.66 2.62
N LYS A 112 15.34 4.82 2.31
CA LYS A 112 14.26 4.76 3.29
C LYS A 112 13.32 3.60 2.97
N SER A 113 12.94 2.85 4.00
CA SER A 113 11.88 1.85 4.02
C SER A 113 10.55 2.44 3.53
N PRO A 114 9.64 1.62 2.95
CA PRO A 114 8.29 2.09 2.63
C PRO A 114 7.42 2.29 3.87
N ASN A 115 7.84 1.82 5.04
CA ASN A 115 7.13 2.01 6.30
C ASN A 115 7.51 3.34 6.95
N GLU A 116 6.57 3.96 7.66
CA GLU A 116 6.77 5.28 8.27
C GLU A 116 6.52 5.27 9.78
N TRP A 117 7.20 6.19 10.47
CA TRP A 117 6.89 6.54 11.85
C TRP A 117 6.38 7.98 11.86
N VAL A 118 5.09 8.16 12.13
CA VAL A 118 4.43 9.46 12.09
C VAL A 118 4.35 10.04 13.50
N PHE A 119 4.99 11.19 13.71
CA PHE A 119 4.91 11.89 15.00
C PHE A 119 3.53 12.50 15.20
N ASN A 120 2.85 12.15 16.29
CA ASN A 120 1.59 12.75 16.69
C ASN A 120 1.83 13.86 17.74
N PRO A 121 1.68 15.15 17.40
CA PRO A 121 1.99 16.25 18.33
C PRO A 121 1.08 16.30 19.57
N SER A 122 -0.10 15.67 19.51
CA SER A 122 -1.06 15.65 20.62
C SER A 122 -0.68 14.62 21.68
N SER A 123 -0.30 13.41 21.26
CA SER A 123 0.12 12.33 22.17
C SER A 123 1.61 12.40 22.50
N LYS A 124 2.41 13.10 21.68
CA LYS A 124 3.88 13.15 21.72
C LYS A 124 4.55 11.79 21.54
N ASN A 125 3.86 10.86 20.88
CA ASN A 125 4.42 9.57 20.50
C ASN A 125 4.45 9.47 18.97
N PHE A 126 5.28 8.57 18.45
CA PHE A 126 5.24 8.15 17.07
C PHE A 126 4.30 6.96 16.93
N GLU A 127 3.57 6.96 15.82
CA GLU A 127 2.68 5.89 15.42
C GLU A 127 3.29 5.23 14.18
N TYR A 128 3.31 3.89 14.15
CA TYR A 128 3.87 3.15 13.03
C TYR A 128 2.81 2.98 11.95
N GLU A 129 3.21 3.22 10.70
CA GLU A 129 2.39 2.96 9.51
C GLU A 129 3.12 1.98 8.62
N GLN A 130 2.65 0.73 8.62
CA GLN A 130 3.13 -0.31 7.72
C GLN A 130 2.55 -0.10 6.32
N HIS A 131 3.40 -0.20 5.30
CA HIS A 131 2.95 -0.16 3.91
C HIS A 131 2.19 -1.45 3.59
N LEU A 132 0.95 -1.33 3.10
CA LEU A 132 0.06 -2.49 2.93
C LEU A 132 0.40 -3.38 1.73
N TYR A 133 1.07 -2.80 0.72
CA TYR A 133 1.13 -3.39 -0.62
C TYR A 133 2.53 -3.87 -1.06
N ASP A 134 3.58 -3.45 -0.36
CA ASP A 134 4.97 -3.75 -0.69
C ASP A 134 5.84 -3.58 0.57
N ASP A 135 6.92 -4.34 0.66
CA ASP A 135 7.93 -4.25 1.74
C ASP A 135 9.19 -3.49 1.30
N LYS A 136 9.19 -2.99 0.05
CA LYS A 136 10.32 -2.30 -0.57
C LYS A 136 9.95 -0.90 -1.02
N ASN A 137 10.89 0.02 -0.86
CA ASN A 137 10.88 1.31 -1.54
C ASN A 137 11.93 1.33 -2.66
N CYS A 138 11.63 1.95 -3.79
CA CYS A 138 12.50 1.86 -4.98
C CYS A 138 13.06 3.21 -5.41
N TYR A 139 14.25 3.14 -6.02
CA TYR A 139 14.99 4.26 -6.59
C TYR A 139 15.49 3.89 -7.99
N PHE A 140 15.74 4.91 -8.80
CA PHE A 140 16.15 4.81 -10.19
C PHE A 140 17.48 5.51 -10.42
N ILE A 141 18.44 4.78 -10.95
CA ILE A 141 19.78 5.28 -11.27
C ILE A 141 19.80 5.70 -12.73
N ASN A 142 20.37 6.88 -12.98
CA ASN A 142 20.78 7.32 -14.31
C ASN A 142 22.28 7.66 -14.30
N VAL A 143 22.97 7.32 -15.39
CA VAL A 143 24.42 7.52 -15.56
C VAL A 143 24.78 8.34 -16.80
N GLU A 144 23.79 9.00 -17.40
CA GLU A 144 23.94 9.76 -18.65
C GLU A 144 23.87 11.27 -18.43
N GLY A 145 23.89 11.72 -17.17
CA GLY A 145 23.79 13.13 -16.80
C GLY A 145 22.36 13.67 -16.85
N ILE A 146 21.33 12.82 -16.73
CA ILE A 146 19.96 13.27 -16.51
C ILE A 146 19.82 13.72 -15.03
N GLY A 147 19.31 14.93 -14.82
CA GLY A 147 19.16 15.54 -13.50
C GLY A 147 20.16 16.68 -13.26
N GLN A 148 20.25 17.11 -12.00
CA GLN A 148 21.17 18.15 -11.53
C GLN A 148 22.45 17.58 -10.91
N SER A 149 22.56 16.25 -10.83
CA SER A 149 23.63 15.56 -10.12
C SER A 149 23.75 16.05 -8.68
N LYS A 150 22.63 16.03 -7.93
CA LYS A 150 22.59 16.48 -6.53
C LYS A 150 23.62 15.76 -5.69
N ARG A 151 24.34 16.50 -4.85
CA ARG A 151 25.37 15.96 -3.96
C ARG A 151 25.08 16.33 -2.51
N ILE A 152 25.41 15.42 -1.62
CA ILE A 152 25.42 15.70 -0.17
C ILE A 152 26.60 16.64 0.09
N ILE A 153 26.28 17.87 0.51
CA ILE A 153 27.27 18.89 0.84
C ILE A 153 27.44 19.02 2.36
N LEU A 154 28.60 19.51 2.77
CA LEU A 154 28.85 19.84 4.16
C LEU A 154 28.03 21.08 4.56
N GLU A 155 27.21 20.94 5.59
CA GLU A 155 26.44 22.03 6.17
C GLU A 155 27.09 22.49 7.48
N ASN A 156 27.38 23.80 7.54
CA ASN A 156 27.81 24.47 8.75
C ASN A 156 26.67 25.37 9.24
N VAL A 157 26.04 24.96 10.33
CA VAL A 157 25.01 25.74 11.02
C VAL A 157 25.63 26.40 12.24
N SER A 158 25.55 27.73 12.33
CA SER A 158 25.94 28.51 13.50
C SER A 158 24.71 29.05 14.19
N THR A 159 24.54 28.72 15.47
CA THR A 159 23.33 29.02 16.26
C THR A 159 23.67 29.84 17.49
N ILE A 160 22.80 30.77 17.89
CA ILE A 160 23.00 31.60 19.10
C ILE A 160 22.19 31.04 20.26
N SER A 161 22.86 30.68 21.36
CA SER A 161 22.22 30.12 22.58
C SER A 161 21.31 28.91 22.32
N PRO A 162 21.81 27.85 21.66
CA PRO A 162 21.01 26.69 21.32
C PRO A 162 20.58 25.89 22.56
N THR A 163 19.42 25.24 22.47
CA THR A 163 18.99 24.24 23.45
C THR A 163 19.89 23.02 23.34
N ILE A 164 20.36 22.50 24.47
CA ILE A 164 21.20 21.30 24.50
C ILE A 164 20.29 20.07 24.43
N VAL A 165 20.54 19.20 23.46
CA VAL A 165 19.87 17.92 23.29
C VAL A 165 20.86 16.80 23.54
N ASN A 166 20.54 15.92 24.48
CA ASN A 166 21.35 14.77 24.89
C ASN A 166 20.59 13.44 24.87
N THR A 167 19.32 13.47 24.43
CA THR A 167 18.43 12.33 24.28
C THR A 167 17.69 12.40 22.95
N PHE A 168 17.08 11.29 22.54
CA PHE A 168 16.28 11.20 21.33
C PHE A 168 15.19 10.15 21.49
N ASN A 169 14.14 10.27 20.66
CA ASN A 169 13.08 9.29 20.57
C ASN A 169 13.55 8.13 19.68
N ASP A 170 13.42 6.92 20.21
CA ASP A 170 13.69 5.68 19.49
C ASP A 170 12.44 4.80 19.52
N MET A 171 12.19 4.12 18.41
CA MET A 171 10.96 3.40 18.18
C MET A 171 11.25 1.98 17.73
N ALA A 172 10.41 1.05 18.17
CA ALA A 172 10.45 -0.32 17.69
C ALA A 172 9.05 -0.88 17.54
N VAL A 173 8.88 -1.74 16.55
CA VAL A 173 7.60 -2.38 16.24
C VAL A 173 7.79 -3.88 16.03
N VAL A 174 6.78 -4.65 16.42
CA VAL A 174 6.57 -6.02 15.95
C VAL A 174 5.20 -6.05 15.30
N GLU A 175 5.17 -6.18 13.98
CA GLU A 175 3.97 -6.32 13.16
C GLU A 175 4.30 -7.34 12.07
N ASN A 176 3.81 -8.57 12.24
CA ASN A 176 4.06 -9.65 11.31
C ASN A 176 2.75 -9.95 10.59
N GLU A 177 2.74 -9.93 9.26
CA GLU A 177 1.53 -10.18 8.47
C GLU A 177 1.51 -11.64 8.03
N THR A 178 0.92 -12.53 8.83
CA THR A 178 0.93 -13.98 8.57
C THR A 178 -0.43 -14.58 8.22
N GLU A 179 -1.52 -13.99 8.72
CA GLU A 179 -2.88 -14.51 8.53
C GLU A 179 -3.86 -13.36 8.27
N ASN A 180 -4.59 -13.40 7.14
CA ASN A 180 -5.82 -12.63 6.96
C ASN A 180 -7.00 -13.53 7.39
N LEU A 181 -7.87 -13.02 8.28
CA LEU A 181 -8.79 -13.89 9.01
C LEU A 181 -9.99 -14.40 8.19
N ILE A 182 -10.37 -13.68 7.14
CA ILE A 182 -11.56 -13.97 6.33
C ILE A 182 -11.27 -13.89 4.82
N GLU A 183 -9.99 -13.85 4.44
CA GLU A 183 -9.55 -13.74 3.04
C GLU A 183 -10.13 -12.50 2.32
N SER A 184 -10.36 -11.43 3.09
CA SER A 184 -10.93 -10.16 2.64
C SER A 184 -10.54 -9.04 3.60
N GLY A 185 -10.47 -7.82 3.07
CA GLY A 185 -10.08 -6.64 3.82
C GLY A 185 -8.56 -6.52 3.97
N SER A 186 -8.10 -5.32 4.33
CA SER A 186 -6.68 -4.97 4.26
C SER A 186 -5.85 -5.44 5.45
N GLN A 187 -6.44 -5.92 6.56
CA GLN A 187 -5.69 -6.24 7.77
C GLN A 187 -5.14 -7.67 7.78
N TRP A 188 -3.90 -7.78 8.22
CA TRP A 188 -3.18 -9.03 8.41
C TRP A 188 -2.68 -9.12 9.85
N PHE A 189 -2.61 -10.35 10.38
CA PHE A 189 -2.26 -10.59 11.77
C PHE A 189 -1.08 -11.55 11.89
N GLY A 190 -0.34 -11.38 12.98
CA GLY A 190 0.86 -12.13 13.29
C GLY A 190 0.57 -13.32 14.16
N GLN A 191 1.29 -13.39 15.28
CA GLN A 191 1.28 -14.53 16.19
C GLN A 191 -0.15 -14.94 16.56
N ARG A 192 -0.52 -16.17 16.17
CA ARG A 192 -1.74 -16.85 16.60
C ARG A 192 -1.56 -17.47 17.99
N PHE A 193 -2.57 -17.31 18.84
CA PHE A 193 -2.64 -17.81 20.22
C PHE A 193 -3.82 -18.77 20.35
N ASP A 194 -3.56 -20.06 20.12
CA ASP A 194 -4.49 -21.17 20.33
C ASP A 194 -3.86 -22.23 21.25
N PHE A 195 -2.99 -23.09 20.72
CA PHE A 195 -2.19 -24.05 21.47
C PHE A 195 -1.06 -23.37 22.23
N GLN A 196 -0.41 -22.38 21.59
CA GLN A 196 0.59 -21.53 22.23
C GLN A 196 -0.07 -20.25 22.72
N VAL A 197 -0.49 -20.24 23.99
CA VAL A 197 -1.18 -19.09 24.59
C VAL A 197 -0.23 -18.01 25.13
N GLN A 198 1.08 -18.22 25.13
CA GLN A 198 2.06 -17.27 25.68
C GLN A 198 3.20 -17.03 24.68
N LYS A 199 3.58 -15.77 24.52
CA LYS A 199 4.72 -15.35 23.68
C LYS A 199 5.42 -14.15 24.30
N SER A 200 6.75 -14.18 24.27
CA SER A 200 7.61 -13.06 24.67
C SER A 200 8.28 -12.43 23.45
N TYR A 201 8.34 -11.11 23.44
CA TYR A 201 8.96 -10.26 22.42
C TYR A 201 10.06 -9.44 23.09
N ASN A 202 11.25 -9.44 22.52
CA ASN A 202 12.39 -8.73 23.08
C ASN A 202 12.73 -7.53 22.17
N PHE A 203 12.87 -6.37 22.80
CA PHE A 203 13.27 -5.12 22.17
C PHE A 203 14.55 -4.64 22.83
N ASN A 204 15.45 -4.04 22.05
CA ASN A 204 16.72 -3.54 22.55
C ASN A 204 16.81 -2.04 22.31
N PHE A 205 16.81 -1.26 23.38
CA PHE A 205 16.96 0.19 23.40
C PHE A 205 18.24 0.57 24.16
N PRO A 206 19.42 0.44 23.54
CA PRO A 206 20.70 0.64 24.22
C PRO A 206 20.89 2.07 24.75
N ASN A 207 21.35 2.21 26.00
CA ASN A 207 21.41 3.49 26.71
C ASN A 207 20.02 4.12 26.91
N LEU A 208 19.06 3.31 27.34
CA LEU A 208 17.71 3.77 27.67
C LEU A 208 17.78 4.90 28.73
N SER A 209 17.03 5.99 28.53
CA SER A 209 16.89 7.02 29.55
C SER A 209 15.98 6.51 30.69
N ASN A 210 16.03 7.13 31.86
CA ASN A 210 15.18 6.73 32.99
C ASN A 210 13.72 7.25 32.86
N ASP A 211 13.28 7.58 31.66
CA ASP A 211 11.95 8.12 31.39
C ASP A 211 10.92 7.00 31.15
N SER A 212 9.65 7.39 31.06
CA SER A 212 8.56 6.45 30.79
C SER A 212 8.58 5.97 29.34
N ILE A 213 8.49 4.65 29.16
CA ILE A 213 8.32 4.00 27.86
C ILE A 213 6.83 3.92 27.55
N TYR A 214 6.44 4.37 26.36
CA TYR A 214 5.09 4.20 25.84
C TYR A 214 4.99 2.85 25.12
N LEU A 215 4.00 2.05 25.51
CA LEU A 215 3.67 0.76 24.92
C LEU A 215 2.26 0.82 24.35
N LYS A 216 2.10 0.42 23.09
CA LYS A 216 0.80 0.27 22.44
C LYS A 216 0.73 -1.12 21.79
N ILE A 217 -0.36 -1.83 22.02
CA ILE A 217 -0.56 -3.20 21.55
C ILE A 217 -1.97 -3.31 20.99
N SER A 218 -2.07 -3.79 19.76
CA SER A 218 -3.34 -4.20 19.16
C SER A 218 -3.43 -5.72 19.15
N ALA A 219 -4.55 -6.28 19.57
CA ALA A 219 -4.76 -7.72 19.55
C ALA A 219 -6.21 -8.05 19.18
N VAL A 220 -6.39 -9.21 18.57
CA VAL A 220 -7.67 -9.69 18.06
C VAL A 220 -8.05 -11.00 18.72
N SER A 221 -9.35 -11.25 18.90
CA SER A 221 -9.83 -12.53 19.39
C SER A 221 -11.13 -12.95 18.73
N ARG A 222 -11.23 -14.24 18.42
CA ARG A 222 -12.45 -14.94 18.02
C ARG A 222 -12.90 -15.83 19.17
N SER A 223 -13.98 -15.43 19.83
CA SER A 223 -14.53 -16.16 20.98
C SER A 223 -16.01 -15.81 21.18
N THR A 224 -16.85 -16.80 21.50
CA THR A 224 -18.26 -16.57 21.88
C THR A 224 -18.42 -16.24 23.37
N SER A 225 -17.32 -16.19 24.12
CA SER A 225 -17.24 -15.70 25.51
C SER A 225 -16.18 -14.60 25.61
N ASN A 226 -16.24 -13.77 26.66
CA ASN A 226 -15.19 -12.80 26.94
C ASN A 226 -13.81 -13.48 26.96
N SER A 227 -12.81 -12.80 26.40
CA SER A 227 -11.43 -13.26 26.39
C SER A 227 -10.51 -12.07 26.66
N ARG A 228 -9.25 -12.33 27.03
CA ARG A 228 -8.30 -11.23 27.21
C ARG A 228 -6.86 -11.64 26.90
N PHE A 229 -6.02 -10.63 26.69
CA PHE A 229 -4.58 -10.76 26.75
C PHE A 229 -4.06 -10.11 28.02
N ASP A 230 -3.33 -10.86 28.85
CA ASP A 230 -2.59 -10.33 29.99
C ASP A 230 -1.20 -9.87 29.49
N ILE A 231 -0.81 -8.64 29.86
CA ILE A 231 0.42 -7.99 29.37
C ILE A 231 1.41 -7.84 30.53
N ARG A 232 2.63 -8.34 30.34
CA ARG A 232 3.75 -8.12 31.26
C ARG A 232 4.92 -7.46 30.56
N ALA A 233 5.58 -6.53 31.24
CA ALA A 233 6.89 -6.02 30.84
C ALA A 233 7.89 -6.40 31.94
N GLN A 234 8.94 -7.12 31.57
CA GLN A 234 10.00 -7.57 32.50
C GLN A 234 9.43 -8.34 33.72
N GLY A 235 8.40 -9.16 33.48
CA GLY A 235 7.71 -9.94 34.51
C GLY A 235 6.65 -9.18 35.32
N ASN A 236 6.65 -7.84 35.29
CA ASN A 236 5.65 -7.00 35.97
C ASN A 236 4.38 -6.85 35.13
N ILE A 237 3.21 -6.88 35.77
CA ILE A 237 1.92 -6.69 35.08
C ILE A 237 1.78 -5.23 34.70
N ILE A 238 1.56 -4.98 33.40
CA ILE A 238 1.35 -3.63 32.85
C ILE A 238 -0.13 -3.35 32.59
N GLY A 239 -0.89 -4.40 32.28
CA GLY A 239 -2.32 -4.28 32.01
C GLY A 239 -2.90 -5.53 31.35
N ASN A 240 -4.08 -5.37 30.77
CA ASN A 240 -4.70 -6.40 29.95
C ASN A 240 -5.59 -5.77 28.86
N ILE A 241 -5.76 -6.50 27.76
CA ILE A 241 -6.68 -6.19 26.66
C ILE A 241 -7.92 -7.08 26.84
N ASN A 242 -9.07 -6.52 27.23
CA ASN A 242 -10.31 -7.28 27.30
C ASN A 242 -11.07 -7.20 25.97
N ILE A 243 -11.34 -8.35 25.37
CA ILE A 243 -12.03 -8.47 24.08
C ILE A 243 -13.40 -9.12 24.31
N SER A 244 -14.44 -8.40 23.86
CA SER A 244 -15.83 -8.82 23.97
C SER A 244 -16.13 -10.00 23.03
N PRO A 245 -17.12 -10.85 23.33
CA PRO A 245 -17.47 -11.96 22.47
C PRO A 245 -18.00 -11.50 21.10
N ILE A 246 -17.79 -12.36 20.11
CA ILE A 246 -18.50 -12.33 18.83
C ILE A 246 -19.85 -13.04 18.94
N SER A 247 -20.71 -12.82 17.95
CA SER A 247 -21.94 -13.60 17.81
C SER A 247 -21.66 -14.92 17.08
N GLY A 248 -22.54 -15.91 17.23
CA GLY A 248 -22.45 -17.16 16.47
C GLY A 248 -23.05 -17.09 15.05
N ASN A 249 -23.51 -15.92 14.62
CA ASN A 249 -24.11 -15.70 13.30
C ASN A 249 -23.01 -15.56 12.23
N TYR A 250 -23.15 -16.27 11.11
CA TYR A 250 -22.22 -16.24 9.98
C TYR A 250 -22.10 -14.85 9.32
N ALA A 251 -23.15 -14.02 9.40
CA ALA A 251 -23.17 -12.67 8.83
C ALA A 251 -22.70 -11.58 9.81
N SER A 252 -22.10 -11.95 10.95
CA SER A 252 -21.56 -11.02 11.95
C SER A 252 -20.04 -11.05 11.99
N ASP A 253 -19.42 -10.12 12.73
CA ASP A 253 -17.97 -10.06 12.91
C ASP A 253 -17.36 -11.44 13.23
N TYR A 254 -16.42 -11.86 12.39
CA TYR A 254 -15.65 -13.07 12.54
C TYR A 254 -14.74 -13.03 13.79
N ALA A 255 -14.21 -11.85 14.11
CA ALA A 255 -13.37 -11.58 15.27
C ALA A 255 -13.53 -10.14 15.73
N LYS A 256 -13.01 -9.80 16.91
CA LYS A 256 -12.97 -8.42 17.42
C LYS A 256 -11.57 -8.03 17.85
N ASP A 257 -11.16 -6.84 17.49
CA ASP A 257 -9.90 -6.23 17.89
C ASP A 257 -10.07 -5.35 19.14
N LYS A 258 -8.95 -5.07 19.79
CA LYS A 258 -8.86 -4.04 20.82
C LYS A 258 -7.42 -3.56 20.97
N VAL A 259 -7.27 -2.24 21.00
CA VAL A 259 -6.00 -1.58 21.30
C VAL A 259 -5.88 -1.28 22.80
N PHE A 260 -4.69 -1.55 23.34
CA PHE A 260 -4.24 -1.13 24.66
C PHE A 260 -3.04 -0.20 24.52
N SER A 261 -2.99 0.85 25.33
CA SER A 261 -1.79 1.66 25.49
C SER A 261 -1.55 2.02 26.95
N ASN A 262 -0.29 2.05 27.36
CA ASN A 262 0.11 2.45 28.70
C ASN A 262 1.58 2.91 28.73
N TYR A 263 1.95 3.59 29.81
CA TYR A 263 3.33 3.93 30.11
C TYR A 263 3.87 3.03 31.21
N PHE A 264 5.13 2.62 31.10
CA PHE A 264 5.84 1.89 32.14
C PHE A 264 7.29 2.37 32.27
N LEU A 265 7.93 2.06 33.40
CA LEU A 265 9.33 2.40 33.64
C LEU A 265 10.21 1.15 33.47
N SER A 266 11.41 1.34 32.93
CA SER A 266 12.45 0.32 32.84
C SER A 266 13.81 0.96 33.06
N ASN A 267 14.71 0.23 33.72
CA ASN A 267 16.12 0.59 33.85
C ASN A 267 17.03 -0.37 33.07
N SER A 268 16.46 -1.17 32.16
CA SER A 268 17.18 -2.16 31.35
C SER A 268 17.03 -1.81 29.88
N ASP A 269 18.15 -1.79 29.16
CA ASP A 269 18.22 -1.62 27.71
C ASP A 269 17.45 -2.72 26.96
N ASN A 270 17.43 -3.94 27.51
CA ASN A 270 16.63 -5.03 26.97
C ASN A 270 15.24 -5.03 27.61
N LEU A 271 14.22 -4.79 26.80
CA LEU A 271 12.82 -4.81 27.19
C LEU A 271 12.19 -6.12 26.72
N GLN A 272 11.64 -6.89 27.64
CA GLN A 272 10.85 -8.07 27.30
C GLN A 272 9.38 -7.77 27.56
N ILE A 273 8.57 -7.83 26.50
CA ILE A 273 7.11 -7.75 26.56
C ILE A 273 6.55 -9.15 26.37
N GLU A 274 5.76 -9.61 27.33
CA GLU A 274 5.10 -10.91 27.30
C GLU A 274 3.59 -10.72 27.17
N LEU A 275 3.02 -11.43 26.20
CA LEU A 275 1.58 -11.55 25.99
C LEU A 275 1.13 -12.96 26.37
N THR A 276 0.09 -13.04 27.20
CA THR A 276 -0.58 -14.30 27.52
C THR A 276 -2.07 -14.20 27.18
N TYR A 277 -2.52 -14.98 26.21
CA TYR A 277 -3.94 -15.11 25.87
C TYR A 277 -4.66 -15.97 26.90
N VAL A 278 -5.78 -15.46 27.43
CA VAL A 278 -6.59 -16.10 28.47
C VAL A 278 -8.03 -16.23 27.98
N PRO A 279 -8.38 -17.36 27.32
CA PRO A 279 -9.74 -17.62 26.90
C PRO A 279 -10.60 -18.23 28.02
N LEU A 280 -11.92 -18.01 27.97
CA LEU A 280 -12.88 -18.66 28.88
C LEU A 280 -13.42 -19.99 28.35
N ILE A 281 -13.25 -20.26 27.05
CA ILE A 281 -13.68 -21.50 26.38
C ILE A 281 -12.55 -22.03 25.50
N SER A 282 -12.50 -23.33 25.25
CA SER A 282 -11.33 -23.99 24.64
C SER A 282 -11.22 -23.82 23.12
N ASN A 283 -12.25 -23.32 22.45
CA ASN A 283 -12.29 -23.08 21.00
C ASN A 283 -12.07 -21.60 20.64
N SER A 284 -11.60 -20.79 21.59
CA SER A 284 -11.23 -19.39 21.32
C SER A 284 -9.82 -19.31 20.77
N THR A 285 -9.60 -18.35 19.88
CA THR A 285 -8.28 -18.04 19.33
C THR A 285 -8.02 -16.55 19.45
N GLY A 286 -6.78 -16.20 19.80
CA GLY A 286 -6.30 -14.83 19.77
C GLY A 286 -5.24 -14.61 18.68
N TRP A 287 -5.04 -13.38 18.24
CA TRP A 287 -3.96 -12.99 17.33
C TRP A 287 -3.33 -11.68 17.79
N LEU A 288 -2.02 -11.56 17.60
CA LEU A 288 -1.34 -10.27 17.69
C LEU A 288 -1.50 -9.54 16.35
N ASP A 289 -1.92 -8.28 16.42
CA ASP A 289 -1.81 -7.35 15.30
C ASP A 289 -0.40 -6.73 15.35
N TYR A 290 -0.16 -5.80 16.28
CA TYR A 290 1.17 -5.22 16.50
C TYR A 290 1.51 -4.94 17.96
N ILE A 291 2.81 -4.76 18.22
CA ILE A 291 3.38 -4.13 19.42
C ILE A 291 4.22 -2.94 18.97
N GLU A 292 3.85 -1.74 19.38
CA GLU A 292 4.62 -0.51 19.19
C GLU A 292 5.25 -0.09 20.54
N ILE A 293 6.54 0.28 20.51
CA ILE A 293 7.25 0.84 21.65
C ILE A 293 7.88 2.18 21.23
N ASN A 294 7.61 3.22 22.00
CA ASN A 294 8.33 4.48 21.94
C ASN A 294 9.12 4.65 23.24
N ALA A 295 10.43 4.81 23.13
CA ALA A 295 11.33 4.99 24.25
C ALA A 295 12.26 6.19 24.01
N GLU A 296 12.75 6.79 25.08
CA GLU A 296 13.78 7.82 25.00
C GLU A 296 15.13 7.18 25.34
N ARG A 297 16.16 7.50 24.56
CA ARG A 297 17.53 7.00 24.74
C ARG A 297 18.49 8.16 24.86
N GLU A 298 19.56 7.97 25.62
CA GLU A 298 20.69 8.90 25.60
C GLU A 298 21.34 8.90 24.20
N LEU A 299 21.74 10.09 23.71
CA LEU A 299 22.52 10.25 22.48
C LEU A 299 23.93 9.67 22.64
N ASN A 300 24.02 8.36 22.46
CA ASN A 300 25.23 7.59 22.56
C ASN A 300 25.31 6.62 21.38
N PHE A 301 26.28 6.85 20.49
CA PHE A 301 26.41 6.06 19.27
C PHE A 301 26.73 4.59 19.57
N VAL A 302 25.99 3.70 18.94
CA VAL A 302 26.14 2.25 19.02
C VAL A 302 25.98 1.62 17.64
N GLY A 303 26.67 0.50 17.42
CA GLY A 303 26.61 -0.23 16.14
C GLY A 303 27.37 0.46 15.00
N THR A 304 26.89 0.27 13.78
CA THR A 304 27.50 0.80 12.54
C THR A 304 26.69 1.95 11.95
N GLN A 305 25.37 1.94 12.12
CA GLN A 305 24.46 3.00 11.75
C GLN A 305 23.41 3.15 12.85
N MET A 306 23.04 4.40 13.16
CA MET A 306 22.01 4.71 14.16
C MET A 306 21.25 5.93 13.69
N LEU A 307 19.95 5.75 13.46
CA LEU A 307 19.02 6.86 13.29
C LEU A 307 18.71 7.46 14.66
N PHE A 308 18.53 8.78 14.71
CA PHE A 308 18.00 9.43 15.89
C PHE A 308 17.11 10.60 15.49
N THR A 309 15.94 10.65 16.13
CA THR A 309 14.93 11.67 15.89
C THR A 309 14.63 12.41 17.19
N ASN A 310 14.53 13.73 17.10
CA ASN A 310 14.14 14.56 18.23
C ASN A 310 12.99 15.47 17.80
N CYS A 311 11.79 15.12 18.25
CA CYS A 311 10.58 15.91 18.04
C CYS A 311 10.22 16.65 19.33
N GLU A 312 10.02 17.96 19.23
CA GLU A 312 9.56 18.77 20.36
C GLU A 312 8.41 19.68 19.94
N SER A 313 7.54 20.02 20.89
CA SER A 313 6.55 21.07 20.69
C SER A 313 7.27 22.42 20.52
N VAL A 314 7.45 22.85 19.27
CA VAL A 314 8.05 24.09 18.76
C VAL A 314 8.53 25.04 19.87
N THR A 315 9.78 24.87 20.29
CA THR A 315 10.38 25.66 21.39
C THR A 315 11.04 26.95 20.89
N LEU A 316 10.98 27.25 19.58
CA LEU A 316 11.52 28.44 18.91
C LEU A 316 13.03 28.64 19.12
N LYS A 317 13.78 27.55 19.34
CA LYS A 317 15.24 27.62 19.56
C LYS A 317 15.96 26.56 18.76
N ASP A 318 17.01 27.01 18.06
CA ASP A 318 18.00 26.14 17.46
C ASP A 318 18.57 25.13 18.48
N ARG A 319 19.03 23.98 17.99
CA ARG A 319 19.43 22.85 18.82
C ARG A 319 20.90 22.53 18.66
N LYS A 320 21.52 22.12 19.77
CA LYS A 320 22.88 21.60 19.85
C LYS A 320 22.82 20.18 20.38
N TYR A 321 23.16 19.21 19.54
CA TYR A 321 23.16 17.80 19.91
C TYR A 321 24.53 17.43 20.46
N LEU A 322 24.56 16.76 21.62
CA LEU A 322 25.77 16.24 22.26
C LEU A 322 25.78 14.72 22.20
N ILE A 323 26.64 14.16 21.35
CA ILE A 323 26.62 12.73 21.02
C ILE A 323 27.87 12.06 21.58
N LYS A 324 27.68 11.03 22.42
CA LYS A 324 28.76 10.22 23.01
C LYS A 324 29.21 9.11 22.04
N ASN A 325 30.43 8.59 22.26
CA ASN A 325 31.04 7.48 21.50
C ASN A 325 31.17 7.71 19.98
N VAL A 326 31.34 8.96 19.57
CA VAL A 326 31.64 9.34 18.19
C VAL A 326 33.13 9.61 18.05
N SER A 327 33.74 9.15 16.97
CA SER A 327 35.14 9.40 16.62
C SER A 327 35.24 10.03 15.23
N THR A 328 36.46 10.23 14.74
CA THR A 328 36.69 10.80 13.40
C THR A 328 36.34 9.85 12.24
N ASN A 329 36.04 8.58 12.52
CA ASN A 329 35.62 7.60 11.50
C ASN A 329 34.09 7.56 11.27
N GLN A 330 33.34 8.42 11.95
CA GLN A 330 31.89 8.53 11.78
C GLN A 330 31.52 9.77 10.97
N SER A 331 30.45 9.66 10.22
CA SER A 331 29.77 10.77 9.57
C SER A 331 28.37 10.92 10.15
N ILE A 332 27.84 12.14 10.13
CA ILE A 332 26.44 12.41 10.51
C ILE A 332 25.77 13.13 9.36
N TRP A 333 24.64 12.62 8.90
CA TRP A 333 23.80 13.26 7.89
C TRP A 333 22.50 13.77 8.52
N ASP A 334 22.11 14.97 8.13
CA ASP A 334 20.78 15.54 8.33
C ASP A 334 19.84 14.95 7.29
N ILE A 335 18.85 14.21 7.73
CA ILE A 335 17.84 13.56 6.88
C ILE A 335 16.44 14.11 7.15
N THR A 336 16.33 15.22 7.89
CA THR A 336 15.07 15.90 8.21
C THR A 336 14.25 16.19 6.94
N ASN A 337 14.93 16.62 5.87
CA ASN A 337 14.34 16.67 4.53
C ASN A 337 14.92 15.54 3.67
N LYS A 338 14.13 14.48 3.47
CA LYS A 338 14.52 13.28 2.71
C LYS A 338 15.01 13.61 1.28
N ASN A 339 14.44 14.65 0.65
CA ASN A 339 14.82 15.09 -0.71
C ASN A 339 16.10 15.96 -0.75
N ASN A 340 16.60 16.39 0.41
CA ASN A 340 17.75 17.28 0.53
C ASN A 340 18.59 16.95 1.78
N VAL A 341 19.41 15.91 1.65
CA VAL A 341 20.28 15.41 2.72
C VAL A 341 21.59 16.20 2.78
N PHE A 342 22.00 16.56 3.99
CA PHE A 342 23.23 17.31 4.24
C PHE A 342 24.19 16.55 5.15
N GLN A 343 25.50 16.70 4.96
CA GLN A 343 26.48 16.20 5.91
C GLN A 343 26.72 17.26 6.99
N LYS A 344 26.56 16.93 8.27
CA LYS A 344 26.83 17.87 9.37
C LYS A 344 28.32 18.03 9.62
N GLU A 345 28.75 19.26 9.88
CA GLU A 345 30.06 19.51 10.48
C GLU A 345 30.07 19.05 11.95
N ILE A 346 31.02 18.16 12.27
CA ILE A 346 31.18 17.61 13.63
C ILE A 346 32.30 18.35 14.34
N THR A 347 31.99 18.95 15.50
CA THR A 347 33.00 19.51 16.38
C THR A 347 33.15 18.64 17.63
N PHE A 348 34.38 18.35 18.03
CA PHE A 348 34.66 17.52 19.20
C PHE A 348 35.00 18.38 20.41
N SER A 349 34.29 18.18 21.53
CA SER A 349 34.55 18.86 22.79
C SER A 349 34.12 17.98 23.95
N ASN A 350 34.91 17.92 25.03
CA ASN A 350 34.65 17.09 26.22
C ASN A 350 34.34 15.62 25.89
N ASN A 351 35.08 15.01 24.95
CA ASN A 351 34.87 13.63 24.45
C ASN A 351 33.48 13.37 23.86
N GLN A 352 32.78 14.39 23.37
CA GLN A 352 31.51 14.28 22.66
C GLN A 352 31.60 14.97 21.30
N ALA A 353 30.90 14.40 20.32
CA ALA A 353 30.60 15.08 19.07
C ALA A 353 29.49 16.10 19.29
N GLN A 354 29.62 17.25 18.62
CA GLN A 354 28.65 18.33 18.67
C GLN A 354 28.26 18.71 17.24
N ILE A 355 26.95 18.71 16.99
CA ILE A 355 26.35 19.22 15.76
C ILE A 355 25.28 20.25 16.11
N PHE A 356 25.01 21.15 15.17
CA PHE A 356 24.03 22.22 15.32
C PHE A 356 22.94 22.08 14.26
N SER A 357 21.71 22.38 14.63
CA SER A 357 20.57 22.38 13.74
C SER A 357 19.67 23.56 14.02
N LYS A 358 18.99 24.05 12.98
CA LYS A 358 17.87 24.98 13.17
C LYS A 358 16.70 24.27 13.86
N ASP A 359 15.82 25.07 14.45
CA ASP A 359 14.56 24.57 15.01
C ASP A 359 13.67 24.03 13.90
N ASP A 360 13.24 22.79 14.04
CA ASP A 360 12.20 22.13 13.26
C ASP A 360 11.30 21.35 14.24
N LEU A 361 10.08 21.02 13.82
CA LEU A 361 9.17 20.21 14.63
C LEU A 361 9.83 18.89 15.03
N CYS A 362 10.51 18.26 14.07
CA CYS A 362 11.21 17.00 14.20
C CYS A 362 12.52 17.10 13.41
N ASN A 363 13.65 17.01 14.10
CA ASN A 363 14.93 16.87 13.41
C ASN A 363 15.29 15.39 13.35
N GLU A 364 15.69 14.92 12.17
CA GLU A 364 16.07 13.54 11.91
C GLU A 364 17.50 13.47 11.41
N PHE A 365 18.28 12.58 12.00
CA PHE A 365 19.68 12.39 11.65
C PHE A 365 20.02 10.90 11.57
N ILE A 366 21.03 10.60 10.76
CA ILE A 366 21.68 9.31 10.76
C ILE A 366 23.17 9.48 11.01
N ILE A 367 23.67 8.80 12.05
CA ILE A 367 25.10 8.67 12.31
C ILE A 367 25.57 7.29 11.87
N PHE A 368 26.69 7.22 11.17
CA PHE A 368 27.21 5.96 10.65
C PHE A 368 28.73 5.92 10.63
N THR A 369 29.29 4.72 10.77
CA THR A 369 30.70 4.45 10.50
C THR A 369 30.96 4.51 9.01
N ASN A 370 32.12 5.00 8.57
CA ASN A 370 32.50 4.99 7.15
C ASN A 370 32.91 3.59 6.65
N SER A 371 32.12 2.58 7.00
CA SER A 371 32.26 1.13 6.75
C SER A 371 30.92 0.43 7.05
N ASN A 372 30.68 -0.77 6.52
CA ASN A 372 29.46 -1.56 6.77
C ASN A 372 28.16 -0.86 6.33
N TYR A 373 28.17 -0.32 5.11
CA TYR A 373 26.98 0.19 4.45
C TYR A 373 26.03 -0.94 4.07
N LEU A 374 24.74 -0.61 3.95
CA LEU A 374 23.75 -1.52 3.39
C LEU A 374 23.93 -1.63 1.86
N VAL A 375 23.40 -2.69 1.26
CA VAL A 375 23.42 -2.91 -0.19
C VAL A 375 21.98 -3.06 -0.67
N PRO A 376 21.53 -2.32 -1.69
CA PRO A 376 20.16 -2.41 -2.16
C PRO A 376 19.96 -3.70 -2.95
N SER A 377 18.70 -4.07 -3.15
CA SER A 377 18.33 -5.11 -4.12
C SER A 377 18.34 -4.53 -5.54
N PHE A 378 18.83 -5.32 -6.50
CA PHE A 378 19.00 -4.89 -7.89
C PHE A 378 17.92 -5.49 -8.78
N HIS A 379 17.19 -4.64 -9.51
CA HIS A 379 16.12 -5.05 -10.43
C HIS A 379 16.47 -4.87 -11.90
N GLY A 380 17.63 -4.26 -12.20
CA GLY A 380 18.15 -4.12 -13.55
C GLY A 380 17.58 -2.93 -14.32
N LYS A 381 17.73 -2.97 -15.65
CA LYS A 381 17.29 -1.90 -16.56
C LYS A 381 15.77 -1.88 -16.70
N ILE A 382 15.17 -0.69 -16.70
CA ILE A 382 13.75 -0.49 -17.05
C ILE A 382 13.59 0.01 -18.48
N GLU A 383 12.44 -0.31 -19.09
CA GLU A 383 12.07 0.22 -20.40
C GLU A 383 11.73 1.72 -20.29
N ASN A 384 11.97 2.46 -21.37
CA ASN A 384 11.54 3.86 -21.42
C ASN A 384 10.03 3.92 -21.54
N GLN A 385 9.43 4.84 -20.79
CA GLN A 385 7.99 4.94 -20.57
C GLN A 385 7.62 6.41 -20.38
N ASN A 386 6.42 6.78 -20.84
CA ASN A 386 5.90 8.13 -20.68
C ASN A 386 4.39 8.13 -20.63
N LEU A 387 3.84 7.66 -19.51
CA LEU A 387 2.39 7.59 -19.33
C LEU A 387 1.76 8.98 -19.34
N LYS A 388 2.52 9.99 -18.90
CA LYS A 388 2.08 11.39 -18.92
C LYS A 388 1.81 11.95 -20.32
N GLU A 389 2.45 11.43 -21.37
CA GLU A 389 2.26 11.86 -22.77
C GLU A 389 1.16 11.10 -23.54
N ILE A 390 0.47 10.13 -22.91
CA ILE A 390 -0.69 9.48 -23.54
C ILE A 390 -1.68 10.57 -24.00
N THR A 391 -2.10 10.51 -25.27
CA THR A 391 -2.92 11.56 -25.90
C THR A 391 -4.27 11.74 -25.19
N ASN A 392 -4.77 12.97 -25.12
CA ASN A 392 -6.11 13.28 -24.61
C ASN A 392 -7.23 12.74 -25.51
N GLU A 393 -6.90 12.30 -26.72
CA GLU A 393 -7.82 11.61 -27.64
C GLU A 393 -8.08 10.14 -27.24
N THR A 394 -7.34 9.59 -26.27
CA THR A 394 -7.53 8.21 -25.79
C THR A 394 -8.88 8.07 -25.10
N GLU A 395 -9.68 7.09 -25.54
CA GLU A 395 -11.02 6.84 -25.01
C GLU A 395 -11.06 5.60 -24.10
N TYR A 396 -10.18 4.63 -24.35
CA TYR A 396 -10.17 3.36 -23.64
C TYR A 396 -8.75 2.98 -23.20
N ILE A 397 -8.53 2.83 -21.90
CA ILE A 397 -7.25 2.37 -21.36
C ILE A 397 -7.41 0.94 -20.84
N ILE A 398 -6.54 0.05 -21.29
CA ILE A 398 -6.43 -1.33 -20.80
C ILE A 398 -5.17 -1.44 -19.95
N ILE A 399 -5.34 -1.62 -18.64
CA ILE A 399 -4.25 -1.84 -17.69
C ILE A 399 -4.04 -3.34 -17.53
N THR A 400 -2.80 -3.80 -17.67
CA THR A 400 -2.43 -5.23 -17.66
C THR A 400 -1.11 -5.48 -16.95
N SER A 401 -0.83 -6.72 -16.55
CA SER A 401 0.53 -7.15 -16.23
C SER A 401 1.32 -7.41 -17.52
N LYS A 402 2.66 -7.48 -17.40
CA LYS A 402 3.54 -7.82 -18.54
C LYS A 402 3.22 -9.19 -19.13
N ASP A 403 2.74 -10.11 -18.31
CA ASP A 403 2.40 -11.48 -18.73
C ASP A 403 1.25 -11.50 -19.75
N PHE A 404 0.28 -10.57 -19.66
CA PHE A 404 -0.90 -10.54 -20.54
C PHE A 404 -0.89 -9.38 -21.54
N GLU A 405 0.25 -8.70 -21.70
CA GLU A 405 0.40 -7.53 -22.57
C GLU A 405 -0.02 -7.84 -24.03
N SER A 406 0.34 -9.00 -24.57
CA SER A 406 -0.08 -9.39 -25.93
C SER A 406 -1.59 -9.53 -26.08
N HIS A 407 -2.28 -10.01 -25.05
CA HIS A 407 -3.74 -10.18 -25.04
C HIS A 407 -4.45 -8.85 -24.90
N ALA A 408 -3.90 -7.94 -24.10
CA ALA A 408 -4.39 -6.56 -24.02
C ALA A 408 -4.35 -5.88 -25.40
N TYR A 409 -3.26 -6.06 -26.17
CA TYR A 409 -3.18 -5.54 -27.54
C TYR A 409 -4.22 -6.18 -28.49
N GLN A 410 -4.50 -7.48 -28.36
CA GLN A 410 -5.57 -8.11 -29.15
C GLN A 410 -6.95 -7.52 -28.86
N ILE A 411 -7.23 -7.21 -27.57
CA ILE A 411 -8.48 -6.57 -27.15
C ILE A 411 -8.54 -5.13 -27.66
N SER A 412 -7.45 -4.35 -27.53
CA SER A 412 -7.40 -2.97 -28.02
C SER A 412 -7.60 -2.91 -29.54
N ASP A 413 -6.91 -3.78 -30.30
CA ASP A 413 -7.03 -3.82 -31.76
C ASP A 413 -8.46 -4.15 -32.20
N LEU A 414 -9.13 -5.07 -31.48
CA LEU A 414 -10.52 -5.41 -31.77
C LEU A 414 -11.43 -4.20 -31.58
N HIS A 415 -11.38 -3.52 -30.43
CA HIS A 415 -12.22 -2.35 -30.16
C HIS A 415 -11.89 -1.16 -31.06
N SER A 416 -10.61 -0.96 -31.43
CA SER A 416 -10.25 0.04 -32.43
C SER A 416 -10.82 -0.26 -33.81
N SER A 417 -10.94 -1.54 -34.20
CA SER A 417 -11.44 -1.94 -35.51
C SER A 417 -12.98 -2.04 -35.62
N GLU A 418 -13.64 -2.58 -34.59
CA GLU A 418 -15.08 -2.83 -34.59
C GLU A 418 -15.88 -1.65 -34.02
N ASP A 419 -15.34 -0.97 -33.01
CA ASP A 419 -16.02 0.12 -32.29
C ASP A 419 -15.45 1.51 -32.60
N ASN A 420 -14.33 1.60 -33.33
CA ASN A 420 -13.61 2.84 -33.66
C ASN A 420 -13.07 3.61 -32.44
N LEU A 421 -12.77 2.91 -31.34
CA LEU A 421 -12.21 3.52 -30.13
C LEU A 421 -10.70 3.76 -30.24
N VAL A 422 -10.22 4.90 -29.74
CA VAL A 422 -8.79 5.13 -29.53
C VAL A 422 -8.37 4.46 -28.23
N CYS A 423 -7.64 3.35 -28.33
CA CYS A 423 -7.24 2.51 -27.20
C CYS A 423 -5.76 2.68 -26.86
N GLU A 424 -5.42 2.56 -25.57
CA GLU A 424 -4.03 2.52 -25.08
C GLU A 424 -3.86 1.33 -24.12
N VAL A 425 -2.77 0.57 -24.28
CA VAL A 425 -2.41 -0.54 -23.40
C VAL A 425 -1.31 -0.09 -22.46
N VAL A 426 -1.53 -0.27 -21.16
CA VAL A 426 -0.61 0.17 -20.10
C VAL A 426 -0.21 -1.00 -19.22
N VAL A 427 1.09 -1.27 -19.14
CA VAL A 427 1.63 -2.23 -18.18
C VAL A 427 1.66 -1.61 -16.78
N VAL A 428 1.12 -2.32 -15.79
CA VAL A 428 0.92 -1.79 -14.43
C VAL A 428 2.24 -1.38 -13.75
N ASP A 429 3.36 -2.06 -14.04
CA ASP A 429 4.68 -1.68 -13.52
C ASP A 429 5.13 -0.29 -13.98
N HIS A 430 4.69 0.15 -15.17
CA HIS A 430 4.98 1.50 -15.65
C HIS A 430 4.26 2.56 -14.81
N ILE A 431 3.04 2.24 -14.36
CA ILE A 431 2.28 3.10 -13.46
C ILE A 431 3.01 3.22 -12.13
N TYR A 432 3.46 2.11 -11.55
CA TYR A 432 4.21 2.16 -10.29
C TYR A 432 5.47 3.01 -10.42
N ASN A 433 6.24 2.80 -11.48
CA ASN A 433 7.46 3.57 -11.71
C ASN A 433 7.18 5.07 -11.72
N GLU A 434 6.15 5.54 -12.46
CA GLU A 434 5.86 6.98 -12.62
C GLU A 434 5.04 7.61 -11.47
N PHE A 435 4.16 6.88 -10.81
CA PHE A 435 3.16 7.43 -9.87
C PHE A 435 3.38 7.04 -8.40
N SER A 436 4.23 6.06 -8.10
CA SER A 436 4.58 5.64 -6.72
C SER A 436 6.08 5.41 -6.53
N SER A 437 6.92 5.94 -7.42
CA SER A 437 8.39 5.73 -7.37
C SER A 437 8.80 4.26 -7.39
N GLY A 438 8.03 3.43 -8.11
CA GLY A 438 8.31 2.01 -8.32
C GLY A 438 7.83 1.08 -7.21
N VAL A 439 7.17 1.61 -6.17
CA VAL A 439 6.51 0.83 -5.12
C VAL A 439 5.16 0.34 -5.62
N LYS A 440 4.83 -0.93 -5.41
CA LYS A 440 3.48 -1.42 -5.71
C LYS A 440 2.49 -0.76 -4.73
N ASP A 441 1.68 0.18 -5.19
CA ASP A 441 0.65 0.84 -4.40
C ASP A 441 -0.61 1.02 -5.26
N ILE A 442 -1.78 0.64 -4.73
CA ILE A 442 -3.05 0.71 -5.46
C ILE A 442 -3.43 2.14 -5.84
N THR A 443 -3.03 3.11 -5.01
CA THR A 443 -3.30 4.53 -5.21
C THR A 443 -2.60 5.03 -6.47
N ALA A 444 -1.45 4.45 -6.84
CA ALA A 444 -0.75 4.77 -8.08
C ALA A 444 -1.62 4.54 -9.33
N LEU A 445 -2.43 3.47 -9.33
CA LEU A 445 -3.36 3.16 -10.43
C LEU A 445 -4.46 4.22 -10.54
N ARG A 446 -5.12 4.54 -9.42
CA ARG A 446 -6.11 5.62 -9.36
C ARG A 446 -5.49 6.94 -9.82
N ASP A 447 -4.31 7.25 -9.31
CA ASP A 447 -3.61 8.50 -9.58
C ASP A 447 -3.21 8.66 -11.05
N PHE A 448 -2.81 7.56 -11.70
CA PHE A 448 -2.61 7.50 -13.14
C PHE A 448 -3.91 7.75 -13.90
N ILE A 449 -4.99 7.03 -13.57
CA ILE A 449 -6.29 7.19 -14.22
C ILE A 449 -6.80 8.62 -14.05
N ARG A 450 -6.69 9.18 -12.84
CA ARG A 450 -7.03 10.57 -12.52
C ARG A 450 -6.22 11.56 -13.34
N PHE A 451 -4.91 11.33 -13.48
CA PHE A 451 -4.06 12.18 -14.30
C PHE A 451 -4.53 12.20 -15.76
N GLN A 452 -4.91 11.04 -16.31
CA GLN A 452 -5.45 10.92 -17.67
C GLN A 452 -6.83 11.58 -17.82
N TYR A 453 -7.70 11.41 -16.83
CA TYR A 453 -9.05 11.99 -16.80
C TYR A 453 -9.02 13.52 -16.75
N LEU A 454 -8.11 14.10 -15.95
CA LEU A 454 -8.02 15.56 -15.76
C LEU A 454 -7.27 16.30 -16.87
N LYS A 455 -6.77 15.61 -17.91
CA LYS A 455 -6.18 16.26 -19.08
C LYS A 455 -7.18 17.21 -19.74
N GLU A 456 -6.66 18.32 -20.26
CA GLU A 456 -7.50 19.26 -20.99
C GLU A 456 -8.14 18.58 -22.21
N ASN A 457 -9.48 18.62 -22.29
CA ASN A 457 -10.26 17.94 -23.32
C ASN A 457 -10.04 16.42 -23.36
N SER A 458 -9.79 15.77 -22.22
CA SER A 458 -9.70 14.31 -22.14
C SER A 458 -10.97 13.65 -22.67
N LYS A 459 -10.80 12.63 -23.52
CA LYS A 459 -11.88 11.78 -24.04
C LYS A 459 -11.99 10.44 -23.30
N LEU A 460 -11.17 10.24 -22.26
CA LEU A 460 -11.13 8.99 -21.51
C LEU A 460 -12.54 8.64 -21.01
N SER A 461 -13.02 7.47 -21.41
CA SER A 461 -14.39 7.03 -21.17
C SER A 461 -14.47 5.63 -20.57
N TYR A 462 -13.45 4.79 -20.73
CA TYR A 462 -13.49 3.40 -20.27
C TYR A 462 -12.14 2.94 -19.69
N ILE A 463 -12.18 2.14 -18.62
CA ILE A 463 -11.03 1.46 -18.04
C ILE A 463 -11.29 -0.05 -18.02
N LEU A 464 -10.30 -0.82 -18.50
CA LEU A 464 -10.27 -2.28 -18.35
C LEU A 464 -9.05 -2.70 -17.54
N LEU A 465 -9.27 -3.52 -16.52
CA LEU A 465 -8.20 -4.23 -15.81
C LEU A 465 -8.14 -5.67 -16.36
N LEU A 466 -7.05 -6.02 -17.04
CA LEU A 466 -6.82 -7.35 -17.59
C LEU A 466 -5.82 -8.11 -16.72
N GLY A 467 -6.34 -8.84 -15.74
CA GLY A 467 -5.53 -9.53 -14.74
C GLY A 467 -6.32 -9.77 -13.47
N ASP A 468 -6.08 -10.93 -12.87
CA ASP A 468 -6.65 -11.27 -11.57
C ASP A 468 -6.03 -10.42 -10.44
N GLY A 469 -6.73 -10.35 -9.32
CA GLY A 469 -6.31 -9.62 -8.12
C GLY A 469 -6.45 -10.48 -6.88
N SER A 470 -5.82 -10.06 -5.78
CA SER A 470 -5.85 -10.81 -4.53
C SER A 470 -6.04 -9.93 -3.31
N TYR A 471 -6.57 -10.51 -2.23
CA TYR A 471 -6.51 -9.91 -0.89
C TYR A 471 -5.07 -9.85 -0.35
N ASP A 472 -4.14 -10.59 -0.97
CA ASP A 472 -2.74 -10.64 -0.59
C ASP A 472 -1.82 -9.94 -1.61
N MET A 473 -1.62 -8.64 -1.44
CA MET A 473 -0.80 -7.87 -2.38
C MET A 473 0.72 -8.08 -2.26
N LYS A 474 1.19 -8.64 -1.13
CA LYS A 474 2.61 -8.91 -0.88
C LYS A 474 3.03 -10.35 -1.16
N ASN A 475 2.15 -11.18 -1.71
CA ASN A 475 2.46 -12.56 -2.09
C ASN A 475 2.97 -13.42 -0.92
N ARG A 476 2.26 -13.31 0.21
CA ARG A 476 2.41 -14.09 1.46
C ARG A 476 1.80 -15.50 1.36
N VAL A 477 0.74 -15.69 0.57
CA VAL A 477 0.03 -16.98 0.40
C VAL A 477 0.50 -17.74 -0.83
N GLN A 478 0.36 -19.07 -0.80
CA GLN A 478 0.77 -19.92 -1.90
C GLN A 478 -0.21 -19.79 -3.08
N ASN A 479 0.32 -19.81 -4.31
CA ASN A 479 -0.46 -19.71 -5.56
C ASN A 479 -1.25 -18.40 -5.67
N ASN A 480 -0.71 -17.31 -5.13
CA ASN A 480 -1.31 -15.99 -5.25
C ASN A 480 -1.41 -15.54 -6.71
N THR A 481 -2.50 -14.88 -7.08
CA THR A 481 -2.81 -14.46 -8.47
C THR A 481 -2.92 -12.94 -8.59
N ASP A 482 -2.12 -12.20 -7.82
CA ASP A 482 -2.17 -10.74 -7.80
C ASP A 482 -1.39 -10.08 -8.95
N PHE A 483 -1.98 -10.09 -10.14
CA PHE A 483 -1.42 -9.46 -11.34
C PHE A 483 -1.71 -7.96 -11.41
N ILE A 484 -2.92 -7.56 -11.00
CA ILE A 484 -3.33 -6.17 -10.84
C ILE A 484 -4.05 -6.07 -9.51
N PRO A 485 -3.58 -5.23 -8.57
CA PRO A 485 -4.17 -5.17 -7.25
C PRO A 485 -5.60 -4.64 -7.29
N THR A 486 -6.35 -4.96 -6.25
CA THR A 486 -7.72 -4.50 -6.01
C THR A 486 -7.76 -3.61 -4.77
N TYR A 487 -8.74 -2.71 -4.61
CA TYR A 487 -8.95 -2.09 -3.31
C TYR A 487 -9.53 -3.11 -2.31
N GLN A 488 -9.01 -3.12 -1.08
CA GLN A 488 -9.50 -3.93 0.03
C GLN A 488 -10.08 -3.02 1.11
N ALA A 489 -11.31 -3.30 1.55
CA ALA A 489 -11.97 -2.51 2.58
C ALA A 489 -11.18 -2.47 3.90
N LYS A 490 -11.24 -1.34 4.61
CA LYS A 490 -10.65 -1.20 5.95
C LYS A 490 -11.25 -2.22 6.94
N ASN A 491 -12.54 -2.55 6.80
CA ASN A 491 -13.16 -3.59 7.61
C ASN A 491 -12.65 -4.97 7.17
N SER A 492 -11.99 -5.68 8.09
CA SER A 492 -11.37 -6.99 7.83
C SER A 492 -11.97 -8.10 8.72
N PHE A 493 -13.10 -7.83 9.38
CA PHE A 493 -13.73 -8.78 10.30
C PHE A 493 -15.16 -9.15 9.91
N HIS A 494 -15.87 -8.27 9.21
CA HIS A 494 -17.28 -8.46 8.94
C HIS A 494 -17.48 -9.05 7.54
N PRO A 495 -17.99 -10.29 7.38
CA PRO A 495 -18.08 -10.95 6.07
C PRO A 495 -18.89 -10.19 5.01
N VAL A 496 -19.86 -9.36 5.44
CA VAL A 496 -20.67 -8.53 4.53
C VAL A 496 -20.09 -7.14 4.27
N ASN A 497 -19.31 -6.58 5.22
CA ASN A 497 -18.81 -5.20 5.12
C ASN A 497 -17.31 -5.15 4.79
N SER A 498 -16.66 -6.30 4.76
CA SER A 498 -15.37 -6.50 4.14
C SER A 498 -15.62 -6.83 2.69
N TYR A 499 -15.01 -6.08 1.78
CA TYR A 499 -15.23 -6.23 0.35
C TYR A 499 -13.97 -5.85 -0.43
N VAL A 500 -13.95 -6.35 -1.65
CA VAL A 500 -13.01 -5.95 -2.70
C VAL A 500 -13.73 -5.02 -3.68
N SER A 501 -13.05 -4.00 -4.20
CA SER A 501 -13.63 -3.09 -5.18
C SER A 501 -12.59 -2.57 -6.17
N ASP A 502 -12.99 -2.41 -7.43
CA ASP A 502 -12.22 -1.65 -8.43
C ASP A 502 -12.73 -0.20 -8.58
N ASP A 503 -13.88 0.13 -7.98
CA ASP A 503 -14.49 1.48 -8.04
C ASP A 503 -13.55 2.55 -7.49
N TYR A 504 -12.72 2.19 -6.50
CA TYR A 504 -11.68 3.05 -5.93
C TYR A 504 -10.81 3.73 -7.01
N PHE A 505 -10.50 3.00 -8.08
CA PHE A 505 -9.60 3.48 -9.14
C PHE A 505 -10.20 4.56 -10.03
N VAL A 506 -11.52 4.73 -9.97
CA VAL A 506 -12.31 5.67 -10.78
C VAL A 506 -13.14 6.64 -9.94
N MET A 507 -12.79 6.81 -8.66
CA MET A 507 -13.25 7.92 -7.81
C MET A 507 -12.21 9.05 -7.90
N LEU A 508 -12.46 10.05 -8.74
CA LEU A 508 -11.45 10.97 -9.29
C LEU A 508 -11.66 12.42 -8.84
N ASP A 509 -12.80 12.75 -8.22
CA ASP A 509 -13.06 14.07 -7.67
C ASP A 509 -12.07 14.43 -6.54
N GLU A 510 -11.83 15.72 -6.31
CA GLU A 510 -10.80 16.20 -5.38
C GLU A 510 -11.00 15.68 -3.94
N ASP A 511 -12.25 15.55 -3.49
CA ASP A 511 -12.56 15.12 -2.13
C ASP A 511 -12.77 13.60 -1.98
N ASP A 512 -12.66 12.82 -3.06
CA ASP A 512 -12.86 11.37 -3.06
C ASP A 512 -11.67 10.59 -2.48
N GLY A 513 -11.94 9.35 -2.07
CA GLY A 513 -10.96 8.35 -1.67
C GLY A 513 -11.21 7.61 -0.36
N ASP A 514 -12.24 8.02 0.39
CA ASP A 514 -12.56 7.49 1.72
C ASP A 514 -13.84 6.64 1.75
N PHE A 515 -14.51 6.45 0.60
CA PHE A 515 -15.77 5.69 0.47
C PHE A 515 -16.89 6.23 1.37
N LEU A 516 -16.93 7.54 1.61
CA LEU A 516 -17.94 8.16 2.47
C LEU A 516 -19.13 8.72 1.69
N ASN A 517 -18.89 9.46 0.61
CA ASN A 517 -19.93 9.96 -0.31
C ASN A 517 -19.44 9.94 -1.78
N ASP A 518 -18.46 9.10 -2.03
CA ASP A 518 -17.67 9.08 -3.25
C ASP A 518 -18.47 8.37 -4.35
N ILE A 519 -18.43 8.92 -5.56
CA ILE A 519 -19.16 8.40 -6.72
C ILE A 519 -18.14 8.06 -7.80
N ILE A 520 -18.38 6.98 -8.54
CA ILE A 520 -17.52 6.64 -9.68
C ILE A 520 -17.68 7.66 -10.82
N ASP A 521 -16.56 8.10 -11.38
CA ASP A 521 -16.48 9.06 -12.49
C ASP A 521 -16.38 8.37 -13.86
N LEU A 522 -15.82 7.16 -13.89
CA LEU A 522 -15.62 6.38 -15.12
C LEU A 522 -16.14 4.95 -14.94
N PRO A 523 -16.71 4.32 -15.98
CA PRO A 523 -16.96 2.89 -15.97
C PRO A 523 -15.63 2.12 -15.98
N ILE A 524 -15.50 1.20 -15.03
CA ILE A 524 -14.39 0.27 -14.91
C ILE A 524 -14.89 -1.17 -14.98
N GLY A 525 -14.11 -2.02 -15.63
CA GLY A 525 -14.34 -3.47 -15.63
C GLY A 525 -13.05 -4.23 -15.44
N ARG A 526 -13.14 -5.41 -14.83
CA ARG A 526 -12.01 -6.34 -14.70
C ARG A 526 -12.32 -7.66 -15.39
N ILE A 527 -11.34 -8.17 -16.12
CA ILE A 527 -11.30 -9.54 -16.61
C ILE A 527 -10.29 -10.31 -15.76
N PRO A 528 -10.75 -11.08 -14.76
CA PRO A 528 -9.87 -11.81 -13.86
C PRO A 528 -9.28 -13.03 -14.58
N ILE A 529 -8.04 -12.91 -15.01
CA ILE A 529 -7.26 -13.98 -15.64
C ILE A 529 -5.98 -14.20 -14.85
N SER A 530 -5.68 -15.47 -14.59
CA SER A 530 -4.53 -15.88 -13.78
C SER A 530 -3.48 -16.65 -14.59
N ASN A 531 -3.74 -16.92 -15.88
CA ASN A 531 -2.80 -17.58 -16.78
C ASN A 531 -3.13 -17.33 -18.26
N GLN A 532 -2.20 -17.72 -19.13
CA GLN A 532 -2.27 -17.54 -20.59
C GLN A 532 -3.46 -18.26 -21.25
N GLU A 533 -3.87 -19.42 -20.73
CA GLU A 533 -4.99 -20.19 -21.27
C GLU A 533 -6.31 -19.44 -21.06
N GLN A 534 -6.56 -18.96 -19.84
CA GLN A 534 -7.73 -18.14 -19.53
C GLN A 534 -7.76 -16.83 -20.34
N ALA A 535 -6.59 -16.23 -20.58
CA ALA A 535 -6.46 -15.04 -21.43
C ALA A 535 -6.87 -15.34 -22.88
N ASN A 536 -6.36 -16.44 -23.46
CA ASN A 536 -6.73 -16.90 -24.80
C ASN A 536 -8.23 -17.19 -24.90
N ASP A 537 -8.78 -17.94 -23.95
CA ASP A 537 -10.21 -18.28 -23.91
C ASP A 537 -11.09 -17.01 -23.89
N PHE A 538 -10.71 -15.99 -23.12
CA PHE A 538 -11.43 -14.73 -23.09
C PHE A 538 -11.37 -13.99 -24.44
N VAL A 539 -10.17 -13.84 -24.99
CA VAL A 539 -9.96 -13.16 -26.28
C VAL A 539 -10.72 -13.86 -27.41
N GLU A 540 -10.66 -15.20 -27.48
CA GLU A 540 -11.39 -15.99 -28.47
C GLU A 540 -12.91 -15.83 -28.35
N LYS A 541 -13.44 -15.80 -27.12
CA LYS A 541 -14.86 -15.51 -26.87
C LYS A 541 -15.23 -14.11 -27.34
N LEU A 542 -14.39 -13.11 -27.09
CA LEU A 542 -14.63 -11.73 -27.50
C LEU A 542 -14.65 -11.60 -29.02
N TYR A 543 -13.65 -12.13 -29.74
CA TYR A 543 -13.68 -12.18 -31.21
C TYR A 543 -14.92 -12.92 -31.75
N SER A 544 -15.30 -14.02 -31.11
CA SER A 544 -16.50 -14.78 -31.48
C SER A 544 -17.77 -13.96 -31.32
N TYR A 545 -17.87 -13.12 -30.28
CA TYR A 545 -19.02 -12.26 -30.04
C TYR A 545 -19.27 -11.25 -31.18
N TYR A 546 -18.20 -10.65 -31.73
CA TYR A 546 -18.28 -9.75 -32.89
C TYR A 546 -18.44 -10.50 -34.21
N SER A 547 -18.05 -11.77 -34.27
CA SER A 547 -18.11 -12.57 -35.49
C SER A 547 -19.53 -12.78 -36.01
N ASN A 548 -19.74 -12.59 -37.32
CA ASN A 548 -21.00 -12.94 -37.99
C ASN A 548 -21.39 -14.41 -37.83
N TYR A 549 -20.44 -15.31 -37.57
CA TYR A 549 -20.71 -16.72 -37.34
C TYR A 549 -21.42 -16.99 -36.00
N SER A 550 -21.36 -16.07 -35.03
CA SER A 550 -22.05 -16.21 -33.74
C SER A 550 -23.49 -15.66 -33.75
N LEU A 551 -23.95 -15.09 -34.88
CA LEU A 551 -25.33 -14.62 -34.99
C LEU A 551 -26.32 -15.78 -34.87
N GLY A 552 -27.27 -15.67 -33.94
CA GLY A 552 -28.25 -16.72 -33.69
C GLY A 552 -29.39 -16.28 -32.78
N SER A 553 -30.39 -17.15 -32.63
CA SER A 553 -31.60 -16.89 -31.84
C SER A 553 -31.34 -16.63 -30.35
N TRP A 554 -30.19 -17.05 -29.84
CA TRP A 554 -29.77 -16.82 -28.45
C TRP A 554 -29.76 -15.32 -28.09
N ARG A 555 -29.48 -14.44 -29.06
CA ARG A 555 -29.50 -12.98 -28.87
C ARG A 555 -30.90 -12.42 -28.55
N ASN A 556 -31.95 -13.19 -28.78
CA ASN A 556 -33.32 -12.79 -28.46
C ASN A 556 -33.81 -13.32 -27.11
N ASN A 557 -33.00 -14.07 -26.35
CA ASN A 557 -33.43 -14.74 -25.13
C ASN A 557 -32.92 -14.01 -23.88
N PHE A 558 -33.83 -13.65 -22.98
CA PHE A 558 -33.57 -13.01 -21.69
C PHE A 558 -34.07 -13.94 -20.58
N THR A 559 -33.16 -14.44 -19.73
CA THR A 559 -33.50 -15.36 -18.66
C THR A 559 -33.39 -14.68 -17.30
N PHE A 560 -34.45 -14.76 -16.49
CA PHE A 560 -34.50 -14.24 -15.13
C PHE A 560 -34.65 -15.40 -14.15
N VAL A 561 -33.70 -15.51 -13.23
CA VAL A 561 -33.61 -16.57 -12.25
C VAL A 561 -33.83 -15.96 -10.86
N ALA A 562 -34.69 -16.57 -10.06
CA ALA A 562 -34.92 -16.17 -8.68
C ALA A 562 -34.71 -17.36 -7.74
N ASP A 563 -34.03 -17.10 -6.63
CA ASP A 563 -33.84 -18.04 -5.53
C ASP A 563 -35.12 -18.26 -4.71
N ASP A 564 -35.06 -19.14 -3.71
CA ASP A 564 -36.20 -19.44 -2.84
C ASP A 564 -36.47 -18.34 -1.78
N CYS A 565 -37.49 -18.57 -0.95
CA CYS A 565 -37.90 -17.64 0.10
C CYS A 565 -37.15 -17.91 1.41
N ASP A 566 -36.25 -17.01 1.83
CA ASP A 566 -35.43 -17.19 3.04
C ASP A 566 -36.09 -16.87 4.38
N ASN A 567 -37.37 -16.48 4.42
CA ASN A 567 -38.01 -16.12 5.70
C ASN A 567 -39.31 -16.89 5.97
N GLU A 568 -39.25 -17.74 7.00
CA GLU A 568 -40.42 -18.41 7.59
C GLU A 568 -41.46 -17.41 8.13
N PHE A 569 -41.04 -16.18 8.45
CA PHE A 569 -41.94 -15.10 8.87
C PHE A 569 -42.28 -14.20 7.69
N LEU A 570 -43.48 -14.43 7.12
CA LEU A 570 -44.22 -13.59 6.15
C LEU A 570 -44.13 -13.96 4.66
N GLY A 571 -43.71 -15.17 4.28
CA GLY A 571 -43.89 -15.64 2.90
C GLY A 571 -43.35 -14.67 1.84
N SER A 572 -42.17 -14.09 2.12
CA SER A 572 -41.63 -13.01 1.28
C SER A 572 -41.09 -13.59 -0.02
N ASN A 573 -41.82 -13.39 -1.11
CA ASN A 573 -41.38 -13.70 -2.47
C ASN A 573 -40.39 -12.64 -3.02
N THR A 574 -39.51 -12.10 -2.18
CA THR A 574 -38.70 -10.91 -2.48
C THR A 574 -37.88 -11.11 -3.75
N HIS A 575 -37.13 -12.21 -3.85
CA HIS A 575 -36.29 -12.53 -5.00
C HIS A 575 -37.12 -12.74 -6.27
N MET A 576 -38.24 -13.46 -6.17
CA MET A 576 -39.15 -13.67 -7.30
C MET A 576 -39.80 -12.37 -7.76
N TRP A 577 -40.23 -11.51 -6.84
CA TRP A 577 -40.80 -10.21 -7.15
C TRP A 577 -39.77 -9.28 -7.80
N GLN A 578 -38.53 -9.27 -7.31
CA GLN A 578 -37.43 -8.51 -7.92
C GLN A 578 -37.16 -8.99 -9.35
N ALA A 579 -36.97 -10.30 -9.55
CA ALA A 579 -36.72 -10.89 -10.86
C ALA A 579 -37.91 -10.69 -11.82
N ASP A 580 -39.15 -10.86 -11.34
CA ASP A 580 -40.36 -10.65 -12.14
C ASP A 580 -40.51 -9.19 -12.54
N SER A 581 -40.20 -8.27 -11.63
CA SER A 581 -40.24 -6.82 -11.88
C SER A 581 -39.20 -6.39 -12.91
N LEU A 582 -37.96 -6.91 -12.85
CA LEU A 582 -36.93 -6.70 -13.89
C LEU A 582 -37.36 -7.27 -15.24
N ALA A 583 -37.96 -8.45 -15.25
CA ALA A 583 -38.48 -9.06 -16.47
C ALA A 583 -39.63 -8.24 -17.09
N ASN A 584 -40.54 -7.73 -16.27
CA ASN A 584 -41.67 -6.92 -16.75
C ASN A 584 -41.19 -5.58 -17.31
N ILE A 585 -40.11 -4.98 -16.76
CA ILE A 585 -39.48 -3.79 -17.38
C ILE A 585 -39.06 -4.09 -18.83
N ILE A 586 -38.49 -5.27 -19.10
CA ILE A 586 -38.11 -5.65 -20.47
C ILE A 586 -39.36 -5.91 -21.33
N ASP A 587 -40.34 -6.67 -20.83
CA ASP A 587 -41.59 -6.99 -21.54
C ASP A 587 -42.37 -5.73 -21.96
N ASP A 588 -42.42 -4.75 -21.07
CA ASP A 588 -43.17 -3.50 -21.28
C ASP A 588 -42.46 -2.53 -22.24
N ASN A 589 -41.12 -2.52 -22.26
CA ASN A 589 -40.33 -1.50 -22.98
C ASN A 589 -39.66 -2.00 -24.26
N VAL A 590 -39.49 -3.32 -24.44
CA VAL A 590 -38.67 -3.86 -25.53
C VAL A 590 -39.42 -4.97 -26.27
N GLN A 591 -39.68 -4.74 -27.57
CA GLN A 591 -40.36 -5.72 -28.42
C GLN A 591 -39.40 -6.75 -29.01
N ASN A 592 -39.90 -7.96 -29.27
CA ASN A 592 -39.21 -9.06 -29.98
C ASN A 592 -38.12 -9.80 -29.19
N PHE A 593 -38.22 -9.85 -27.87
CA PHE A 593 -37.41 -10.71 -27.01
C PHE A 593 -38.25 -11.82 -26.37
N ASN A 594 -37.64 -12.99 -26.17
CA ASN A 594 -38.20 -14.11 -25.43
C ASN A 594 -37.78 -13.98 -23.97
N ILE A 595 -38.75 -13.84 -23.09
CA ILE A 595 -38.52 -13.80 -21.64
C ILE A 595 -38.70 -15.20 -21.06
N ASN A 596 -37.68 -15.71 -20.40
CA ASN A 596 -37.69 -16.98 -19.69
C ASN A 596 -37.55 -16.72 -18.18
N LYS A 597 -38.48 -17.22 -17.36
CA LYS A 597 -38.49 -17.03 -15.90
C LYS A 597 -38.26 -18.38 -15.22
N ILE A 598 -37.19 -18.49 -14.44
CA ILE A 598 -36.82 -19.70 -13.70
C ILE A 598 -36.81 -19.35 -12.20
N PHE A 599 -37.92 -19.59 -11.52
CA PHE A 599 -38.03 -19.33 -10.09
C PHE A 599 -37.90 -20.63 -9.31
N LEU A 600 -37.00 -20.70 -8.34
CA LEU A 600 -36.65 -21.93 -7.63
C LEU A 600 -37.88 -22.61 -7.01
N ASP A 601 -38.81 -21.82 -6.45
CA ASP A 601 -40.08 -22.28 -5.86
C ASP A 601 -41.03 -22.99 -6.85
N ASN A 602 -40.82 -22.85 -8.16
CA ASN A 602 -41.58 -23.59 -9.18
C ASN A 602 -41.04 -25.01 -9.42
N TYR A 603 -39.94 -25.39 -8.77
CA TYR A 603 -39.28 -26.67 -8.94
C TYR A 603 -39.22 -27.44 -7.61
N ASN A 604 -39.27 -28.77 -7.68
CA ASN A 604 -39.24 -29.59 -6.47
C ASN A 604 -37.84 -29.60 -5.84
N GLN A 605 -37.77 -29.29 -4.54
CA GLN A 605 -36.57 -29.52 -3.76
C GLN A 605 -36.54 -30.96 -3.22
N ILE A 606 -35.37 -31.59 -3.29
CA ILE A 606 -35.05 -32.87 -2.67
C ILE A 606 -34.11 -32.65 -1.48
N SER A 607 -34.35 -33.37 -0.39
CA SER A 607 -33.49 -33.31 0.79
C SER A 607 -32.20 -34.10 0.54
N THR A 608 -31.05 -33.47 0.80
CA THR A 608 -29.74 -34.13 0.78
C THR A 608 -29.00 -33.87 2.10
N PRO A 609 -27.97 -34.67 2.45
CA PRO A 609 -27.14 -34.40 3.63
C PRO A 609 -26.47 -33.02 3.63
N GLY A 610 -26.26 -32.42 2.44
CA GLY A 610 -25.69 -31.08 2.27
C GLY A 610 -26.72 -29.96 2.11
N GLY A 611 -27.98 -30.21 2.50
CA GLY A 611 -29.10 -29.27 2.38
C GLY A 611 -30.08 -29.61 1.25
N PRO A 612 -31.23 -28.91 1.16
CA PRO A 612 -32.15 -29.02 0.04
C PRO A 612 -31.48 -28.69 -1.29
N ARG A 613 -31.85 -29.40 -2.36
CA ARG A 613 -31.36 -29.15 -3.72
C ARG A 613 -32.53 -29.24 -4.69
N SER A 614 -32.51 -28.47 -5.78
CA SER A 614 -33.50 -28.57 -6.86
C SER A 614 -32.82 -28.94 -8.17
N PRO A 615 -32.69 -30.24 -8.49
CA PRO A 615 -32.06 -30.69 -9.75
C PRO A 615 -32.78 -30.16 -10.98
N ASP A 616 -34.11 -30.03 -10.93
CA ASP A 616 -34.89 -29.55 -12.09
C ASP A 616 -34.67 -28.05 -12.34
N ALA A 617 -34.57 -27.23 -11.28
CA ALA A 617 -34.20 -25.81 -11.43
C ALA A 617 -32.77 -25.67 -11.97
N GLN A 618 -31.83 -26.44 -11.42
CA GLN A 618 -30.45 -26.48 -11.90
C GLN A 618 -30.38 -26.86 -13.38
N ASN A 619 -31.13 -27.87 -13.81
CA ASN A 619 -31.21 -28.28 -15.21
C ASN A 619 -31.82 -27.18 -16.09
N ALA A 620 -32.88 -26.51 -15.64
CA ALA A 620 -33.48 -25.40 -16.38
C ALA A 620 -32.49 -24.23 -16.59
N ILE A 621 -31.70 -23.89 -15.57
CA ILE A 621 -30.63 -22.87 -15.66
C ILE A 621 -29.56 -23.34 -16.66
N ASN A 622 -29.07 -24.57 -16.53
CA ASN A 622 -28.09 -25.15 -17.45
C ASN A 622 -28.58 -25.19 -18.90
N GLU A 623 -29.86 -25.50 -19.13
CA GLU A 623 -30.48 -25.47 -20.45
C GLU A 623 -30.56 -24.05 -21.01
N ALA A 624 -30.92 -23.05 -20.19
CA ALA A 624 -31.00 -21.66 -20.61
C ALA A 624 -29.63 -21.10 -21.04
N ILE A 625 -28.55 -21.52 -20.37
CA ILE A 625 -27.17 -21.16 -20.72
C ILE A 625 -26.72 -21.93 -21.98
N SER A 626 -26.87 -23.25 -22.00
CA SER A 626 -26.37 -24.11 -23.10
C SER A 626 -27.11 -23.92 -24.43
N LYS A 627 -28.42 -23.61 -24.40
CA LYS A 627 -29.20 -23.23 -25.60
C LYS A 627 -28.94 -21.78 -26.04
N GLY A 628 -28.29 -20.99 -25.18
CA GLY A 628 -27.93 -19.61 -25.40
C GLY A 628 -29.00 -18.63 -24.93
N SER A 629 -28.60 -17.75 -24.02
CA SER A 629 -29.31 -16.55 -23.60
C SER A 629 -28.40 -15.34 -23.80
N LEU A 630 -28.91 -14.23 -24.35
CA LEU A 630 -28.16 -12.98 -24.43
C LEU A 630 -27.80 -12.48 -23.03
N PHE A 631 -28.76 -12.62 -22.13
CA PHE A 631 -28.71 -12.09 -20.79
C PHE A 631 -29.32 -13.10 -19.82
N VAL A 632 -28.63 -13.32 -18.71
CA VAL A 632 -29.13 -14.08 -17.57
C VAL A 632 -28.99 -13.21 -16.33
N ASN A 633 -30.10 -12.93 -15.65
CA ASN A 633 -30.10 -12.26 -14.36
C ASN A 633 -30.43 -13.28 -13.28
N TYR A 634 -29.64 -13.31 -12.21
CA TYR A 634 -29.94 -14.07 -11.00
C TYR A 634 -30.20 -13.09 -9.86
N THR A 635 -31.28 -13.33 -9.11
CA THR A 635 -31.62 -12.57 -7.90
C THR A 635 -31.82 -13.55 -6.75
N GLY A 636 -30.97 -13.48 -5.72
CA GLY A 636 -30.99 -14.45 -4.63
C GLY A 636 -29.71 -14.48 -3.82
N HIS A 637 -29.52 -15.56 -3.06
CA HIS A 637 -28.30 -15.79 -2.30
C HIS A 637 -27.17 -16.27 -3.21
N GLY A 638 -25.96 -15.79 -2.91
CA GLY A 638 -24.73 -16.20 -3.56
C GLY A 638 -23.69 -16.58 -2.51
N GLY A 639 -22.78 -17.46 -2.91
CA GLY A 639 -21.54 -17.75 -2.19
C GLY A 639 -20.42 -17.93 -3.22
N GLU A 640 -19.18 -17.72 -2.77
CA GLU A 640 -17.97 -17.80 -3.57
C GLU A 640 -17.61 -19.21 -4.06
#